data_AF-A0A818JXI9-F1
#
_entry.id   AF-A0A818JXI9-F1
#
_cell.length_a   1.000
_cell.length_b   1.000
_cell.length_c   1.000
_cell.angle_alpha   90.00
_cell.angle_beta   90.00
_cell.angle_gamma   90.00
#
_symmetry.space_group_name_H-M   'P 1'
#
loop_
_entity.id
_entity.type
_entity.pdbx_description
1 polymer ?
#
loop_
_entity_poly.entity_id
_entity_poly.type
_entity_poly.pdbx_seq_one_letter_code
_entity_poly.pdbx_strand_id
1 'polypeptide(L)'
;MSNPSNEVKISPSSKTIVLAARSRLIRAIRELNLFSDHPIWSSTLTLTEQILITRLFLILTSISLLIVIGYASLTVRTYEITLNKFSISDFERLEARYPNTIKVPCTQVSIPYNKFLNLSPKFHQVCSSPFIRKKWISSLYLFNATSHNILDFRTFAFSQYRSLRLLCLLARQAINDTYRTFNSSHFINRYAFSRVQFNEMVSVLADNHQRNILTNEKQTVRILSMITAQNRLLSALRTNYYIQSVPGSKTYFTYNAVYWEQNGTEKSSCDCRLRGNQCTYPAGAFYNWTLPELGEAAKNNPPPLFQIPGLMAGCIPLDSMRQSTLECLYNQSCVDAISLQPKISRPKALNASLSRFPLNSTIASLFDESLFVEYWQNQSSFENYFAACAPRSIFYSYERRFHLGKTITMSLSAFGGLVIIWQLITPAIVKIWQRIKWKKQPNQPTTDPEQSSVDLEVLNMTPNPINKVITSNVHRTIRNFNLFPPNKKNDPEEERIGIIATRLYIVLTLIGLTVLGFYTFLSTRSQTHTEKSPSLSKFEELYSIQSSKLSCPCSSLSMSYGRIMSLSPRYHSICSSDYLEDYWLSYFGRIEIDVESIQILSTDFRLSGQSFFDLLRVLCEISRETVENALRVFRSNRLVTMNSLSRSHFYETRPGLKHNRNETSELVLMAKLDR
;
A
#
# COMPACT_ATOMS: atom_id res chain seq x y z
N MET A 1 -28.78 34.93 69.20
CA MET A 1 -27.55 34.12 69.26
C MET A 1 -26.81 34.30 67.94
N SER A 2 -26.17 35.40 67.57
CA SER A 2 -25.26 36.35 68.26
C SER A 2 -23.93 35.74 68.74
N ASN A 3 -22.98 35.71 67.80
CA ASN A 3 -21.50 35.70 67.88
C ASN A 3 -20.74 34.48 68.45
N PRO A 4 -19.45 34.25 68.10
CA PRO A 4 -18.56 35.15 67.35
C PRO A 4 -17.72 34.54 66.19
N SER A 5 -17.39 35.44 65.27
CA SER A 5 -16.23 35.44 64.39
C SER A 5 -14.90 35.37 65.17
N ASN A 6 -14.11 34.32 64.92
CA ASN A 6 -12.71 34.27 65.33
C ASN A 6 -11.87 35.13 64.37
N GLU A 7 -11.65 36.39 64.75
CA GLU A 7 -10.51 37.17 64.29
C GLU A 7 -9.22 36.46 64.74
N VAL A 8 -8.47 35.92 63.79
CA VAL A 8 -7.05 35.64 64.02
C VAL A 8 -6.35 37.00 64.14
N LYS A 9 -6.18 37.45 65.39
CA LYS A 9 -5.26 38.51 65.78
C LYS A 9 -3.86 38.16 65.30
N ILE A 10 -3.49 38.70 64.15
CA ILE A 10 -2.08 38.81 63.77
C ILE A 10 -1.46 39.77 64.78
N SER A 11 -0.59 39.23 65.65
CA SER A 11 0.24 39.97 66.60
C SER A 11 0.83 41.24 65.96
N PRO A 12 0.85 42.38 66.69
CA PRO A 12 1.49 43.62 66.20
C PRO A 12 2.99 43.45 65.93
N SER A 13 3.60 42.31 66.26
CA SER A 13 5.00 42.04 65.91
C SER A 13 5.21 41.65 64.44
N SER A 14 4.28 40.94 63.77
CA SER A 14 4.57 40.42 62.41
C SER A 14 4.45 41.50 61.31
N LYS A 15 3.48 42.42 61.43
CA LYS A 15 3.40 43.59 60.52
C LYS A 15 4.63 44.49 60.68
N THR A 16 5.11 44.66 61.91
CA THR A 16 6.30 45.46 62.22
C THR A 16 7.59 44.77 61.76
N ILE A 17 7.66 43.43 61.82
CA ILE A 17 8.77 42.63 61.26
C ILE A 17 8.76 42.67 59.73
N VAL A 18 7.59 42.58 59.07
CA VAL A 18 7.49 42.69 57.60
C VAL A 18 7.78 44.10 57.11
N LEU A 19 7.33 45.14 57.83
CA LEU A 19 7.67 46.53 57.53
C LEU A 19 9.15 46.85 57.81
N ALA A 20 9.74 46.28 58.87
CA ALA A 20 11.17 46.39 59.17
C ALA A 20 12.04 45.61 58.18
N ALA A 21 11.61 44.43 57.74
CA ALA A 21 12.29 43.65 56.71
C ALA A 21 12.18 44.35 55.35
N ARG A 22 11.01 44.92 55.02
CA ARG A 22 10.81 45.72 53.80
C ARG A 22 11.62 47.01 53.84
N SER A 23 11.69 47.70 54.97
CA SER A 23 12.50 48.93 55.09
C SER A 23 14.00 48.63 55.07
N ARG A 24 14.45 47.52 55.68
CA ARG A 24 15.83 47.01 55.56
C ARG A 24 16.17 46.58 54.13
N LEU A 25 15.26 45.89 53.43
CA LEU A 25 15.45 45.47 52.05
C LEU A 25 15.47 46.69 51.11
N ILE A 26 14.58 47.66 51.29
CA ILE A 26 14.57 48.90 50.50
C ILE A 26 15.84 49.72 50.77
N ARG A 27 16.31 49.77 52.01
CA ARG A 27 17.58 50.43 52.36
C ARG A 27 18.76 49.70 51.73
N ALA A 28 18.82 48.37 51.87
CA ALA A 28 19.85 47.54 51.24
C ALA A 28 19.87 47.66 49.72
N ILE A 29 18.70 47.73 49.05
CA ILE A 29 18.60 47.93 47.59
C ILE A 29 18.98 49.37 47.19
N ARG A 30 18.66 50.38 48.03
CA ARG A 30 19.02 51.79 47.76
C ARG A 30 20.51 52.06 47.91
N GLU A 31 21.15 51.38 48.85
CA GLU A 31 22.59 51.44 49.15
C GLU A 31 23.40 50.39 48.37
N LEU A 32 22.73 49.49 47.64
CA LEU A 32 23.40 48.47 46.84
C LEU A 32 24.21 49.13 45.73
N ASN A 33 25.52 48.96 45.82
CA ASN A 33 26.48 49.39 44.82
C ASN A 33 27.34 48.20 44.42
N LEU A 34 26.95 47.49 43.37
CA LEU A 34 27.71 46.36 42.83
C LEU A 34 29.01 46.80 42.13
N PHE A 35 29.21 48.11 42.00
CA PHE A 35 30.37 48.71 41.35
C PHE A 35 31.28 49.50 42.30
N SER A 36 31.05 49.43 43.62
CA SER A 36 31.90 50.09 44.64
C SER A 36 33.36 49.66 44.51
N ASP A 37 33.56 48.36 44.30
CA ASP A 37 34.88 47.72 44.28
C ASP A 37 35.15 47.01 42.95
N HIS A 38 34.43 47.40 41.88
CA HIS A 38 34.57 46.74 40.57
C HIS A 38 35.95 47.01 39.95
N PRO A 39 36.72 45.97 39.60
CA PRO A 39 38.17 46.05 39.35
C PRO A 39 38.57 47.01 38.22
N ILE A 40 37.70 47.17 37.23
CA ILE A 40 37.96 48.02 36.05
C ILE A 40 37.45 49.46 36.23
N TRP A 41 36.34 49.64 36.95
CA TRP A 41 35.53 50.84 36.82
C TRP A 41 35.47 51.69 38.10
N SER A 42 35.69 51.09 39.28
CA SER A 42 35.55 51.76 40.58
C SER A 42 36.44 53.00 40.73
N SER A 43 37.66 52.97 40.19
CA SER A 43 38.62 54.08 40.22
C SER A 43 38.27 55.25 39.28
N THR A 44 37.37 55.02 38.31
CA THR A 44 37.05 55.98 37.24
C THR A 44 35.62 56.52 37.29
N LEU A 45 34.86 56.15 38.32
CA LEU A 45 33.45 56.47 38.48
C LEU A 45 33.22 57.12 39.85
N THR A 46 32.41 58.17 39.87
CA THR A 46 31.94 58.80 41.10
C THR A 46 30.90 57.92 41.80
N LEU A 47 30.73 58.09 43.12
CA LEU A 47 29.78 57.27 43.92
C LEU A 47 28.35 57.29 43.34
N THR A 48 27.92 58.44 42.83
CA THR A 48 26.61 58.62 42.18
C THR A 48 26.50 57.85 40.86
N GLU A 49 27.58 57.79 40.07
CA GLU A 49 27.65 56.99 38.84
C GLU A 49 27.64 55.49 39.12
N GLN A 50 28.38 55.04 40.15
CA GLN A 50 28.42 53.64 40.54
C GLN A 50 27.04 53.10 40.96
N ILE A 51 26.29 53.90 41.74
CA ILE A 51 24.91 53.56 42.14
C ILE A 51 23.97 53.54 40.93
N LEU A 52 24.11 54.49 40.00
CA LEU A 52 23.31 54.55 38.77
C LEU A 52 23.58 53.34 37.86
N ILE A 53 24.86 52.99 37.68
CA ILE A 53 25.31 51.83 36.91
C ILE A 53 24.79 50.53 37.54
N THR A 54 24.87 50.40 38.87
CA THR A 54 24.33 49.23 39.59
C THR A 54 22.84 49.02 39.30
N ARG A 55 22.04 50.09 39.34
CA ARG A 55 20.60 50.02 39.05
C ARG A 55 20.31 49.66 37.61
N LEU A 56 21.01 50.29 36.67
CA LEU A 56 20.84 50.01 35.24
C LEU A 56 21.26 48.58 34.90
N PHE A 57 22.36 48.10 35.48
CA PHE A 57 22.84 46.72 35.36
C PHE A 57 21.79 45.71 35.83
N LEU A 58 21.20 45.90 37.01
CA LEU A 58 20.18 45.01 37.55
C LEU A 58 18.90 45.02 36.71
N ILE A 59 18.46 46.18 36.22
CA ILE A 59 17.28 46.30 35.35
C ILE A 59 17.52 45.56 34.02
N LEU A 60 18.65 45.83 33.35
CA LEU A 60 18.98 45.22 32.05
C LEU A 60 19.16 43.71 32.14
N THR A 61 19.80 43.23 33.22
CA THR A 61 19.97 41.80 33.48
C THR A 61 18.61 41.13 33.74
N SER A 62 17.74 41.77 34.52
CA SER A 62 16.39 41.25 34.80
C SER A 62 15.52 41.20 33.56
N ILE A 63 15.51 42.26 32.73
CA ILE A 63 14.75 42.30 31.48
C ILE A 63 15.25 41.24 30.50
N SER A 64 16.57 41.11 30.35
CA SER A 64 17.18 40.11 29.48
C SER A 64 16.83 38.69 29.92
N LEU A 65 16.84 38.42 31.22
CA LEU A 65 16.46 37.11 31.76
C LEU A 65 14.97 36.81 31.53
N LEU A 66 14.08 37.80 31.69
CA LEU A 66 12.65 37.67 31.39
C LEU A 66 12.39 37.38 29.90
N ILE A 67 13.13 38.05 29.01
CA ILE A 67 13.04 37.81 27.56
C ILE A 67 13.48 36.36 27.24
N VAL A 68 14.59 35.90 27.82
CA VAL A 68 15.07 34.51 27.63
C VAL A 68 14.05 33.49 28.15
N ILE A 69 13.46 33.73 29.32
CA ILE A 69 12.42 32.85 29.89
C ILE A 69 11.16 32.83 29.01
N GLY A 70 10.71 34.00 28.56
CA GLY A 70 9.56 34.13 27.67
C GLY A 70 9.78 33.41 26.34
N TYR A 71 10.94 33.64 25.71
CA TYR A 71 11.34 32.95 24.48
C TYR A 71 11.40 31.43 24.67
N ALA A 72 12.07 30.97 25.73
CA ALA A 72 12.21 29.54 26.03
C ALA A 72 10.85 28.86 26.30
N SER A 73 9.88 29.60 26.85
CA SER A 73 8.55 29.08 27.19
C SER A 73 7.55 29.08 26.03
N LEU A 74 7.75 29.94 25.03
CA LEU A 74 6.88 30.05 23.84
C LEU A 74 7.34 29.17 22.68
N THR A 75 8.58 28.65 22.73
CA THR A 75 9.13 27.83 21.67
C THR A 75 8.51 26.43 21.68
N VAL A 76 7.68 26.12 20.69
CA VAL A 76 7.18 24.75 20.45
C VAL A 76 8.35 23.85 20.10
N ARG A 77 8.46 22.70 20.76
CA ARG A 77 9.45 21.68 20.42
C ARG A 77 8.76 20.36 20.12
N THR A 78 9.21 19.73 19.04
CA THR A 78 8.85 18.37 18.66
C THR A 78 9.75 17.41 19.41
N TYR A 79 9.14 16.45 20.11
CA TYR A 79 9.84 15.35 20.77
C TYR A 79 9.61 14.08 19.96
N GLU A 80 10.69 13.43 19.54
CA GLU A 80 10.65 12.11 18.91
C GLU A 80 10.91 11.04 19.95
N ILE A 81 9.96 10.10 20.08
CA ILE A 81 10.10 8.94 20.95
C ILE A 81 10.33 7.71 20.08
N THR A 82 11.30 6.89 20.47
CA THR A 82 11.54 5.57 19.88
C THR A 82 11.34 4.50 20.94
N LEU A 83 10.43 3.55 20.66
CA LEU A 83 10.19 2.38 21.50
C LEU A 83 10.70 1.13 20.78
N ASN A 84 11.72 0.48 21.34
CA ASN A 84 12.35 -0.72 20.76
C ASN A 84 11.65 -2.04 21.14
N LYS A 85 10.72 -2.00 22.09
CA LYS A 85 9.93 -3.15 22.53
C LYS A 85 8.53 -2.66 22.88
N PHE A 86 7.53 -3.23 22.24
CA PHE A 86 6.12 -2.84 22.35
C PHE A 86 5.25 -4.03 21.96
N SER A 87 4.02 -4.09 22.48
CA SER A 87 3.02 -5.08 22.08
C SER A 87 2.10 -4.56 20.96
N ILE A 88 1.27 -5.43 20.38
CA ILE A 88 0.20 -5.00 19.45
C ILE A 88 -0.73 -3.98 20.12
N SER A 89 -1.07 -4.16 21.39
CA SER A 89 -1.92 -3.22 22.12
C SER A 89 -1.25 -1.86 22.33
N ASP A 90 0.07 -1.82 22.48
CA ASP A 90 0.82 -0.56 22.52
C ASP A 90 0.76 0.17 21.17
N PHE A 91 0.90 -0.56 20.07
CA PHE A 91 0.75 -0.01 18.73
C PHE A 91 -0.64 0.59 18.54
N GLU A 92 -1.71 -0.18 18.76
CA GLU A 92 -3.09 0.28 18.58
C GLU A 92 -3.41 1.51 19.45
N ARG A 93 -2.93 1.52 20.70
CA ARG A 93 -3.09 2.67 21.61
C ARG A 93 -2.36 3.92 21.13
N LEU A 94 -1.11 3.77 20.69
CA LEU A 94 -0.30 4.90 20.23
C LEU A 94 -0.79 5.42 18.88
N GLU A 95 -1.26 4.54 18.02
CA GLU A 95 -1.85 4.90 16.74
C GLU A 95 -3.13 5.71 16.91
N ALA A 96 -4.01 5.29 17.82
CA ALA A 96 -5.22 6.05 18.16
C ALA A 96 -4.90 7.46 18.71
N ARG A 97 -3.76 7.63 19.37
CA ARG A 97 -3.35 8.92 19.97
C ARG A 97 -2.53 9.80 19.03
N TYR A 98 -1.72 9.21 18.15
CA TYR A 98 -0.77 9.91 17.27
C TYR A 98 -0.83 9.41 15.82
N PRO A 99 -2.02 9.38 15.17
CA PRO A 99 -2.21 8.71 13.88
C PRO A 99 -1.35 9.31 12.76
N ASN A 100 -1.06 10.61 12.81
CA ASN A 100 -0.35 11.33 11.75
C ASN A 100 1.18 11.22 11.85
N THR A 101 1.72 10.92 13.03
CA THR A 101 3.17 10.94 13.27
C THR A 101 3.75 9.57 13.60
N ILE A 102 2.90 8.60 13.97
CA ILE A 102 3.34 7.25 14.25
C ILE A 102 3.87 6.56 12.99
N LYS A 103 5.02 5.90 13.12
CA LYS A 103 5.64 5.08 12.07
C LYS A 103 6.16 3.81 12.70
N VAL A 104 5.76 2.69 12.13
CA VAL A 104 6.14 1.35 12.61
C VAL A 104 6.72 0.58 11.43
N PRO A 105 8.04 0.68 11.15
CA PRO A 105 8.62 -0.02 10.02
C PRO A 105 8.57 -1.54 10.19
N CYS A 106 8.11 -2.23 9.16
CA CYS A 106 8.18 -3.68 9.05
C CYS A 106 9.61 -4.09 8.68
N THR A 107 10.12 -5.17 9.27
CA THR A 107 11.36 -5.78 8.76
C THR A 107 11.09 -6.60 7.51
N GLN A 108 9.91 -7.24 7.45
CA GLN A 108 9.46 -7.97 6.29
C GLN A 108 8.44 -7.12 5.54
N VAL A 109 8.86 -6.51 4.42
CA VAL A 109 8.00 -5.63 3.62
C VAL A 109 7.14 -6.34 2.60
N SER A 110 7.42 -7.62 2.34
CA SER A 110 6.71 -8.45 1.37
C SER A 110 6.14 -9.68 2.09
N ILE A 111 4.83 -9.70 2.31
CA ILE A 111 4.14 -10.71 3.12
C ILE A 111 3.19 -11.51 2.21
N PRO A 112 3.38 -12.83 2.06
CA PRO A 112 2.48 -13.63 1.23
C PRO A 112 1.07 -13.67 1.82
N TYR A 113 0.04 -13.60 0.98
CA TYR A 113 -1.35 -13.49 1.43
C TYR A 113 -1.78 -14.65 2.33
N ASN A 114 -1.31 -15.86 2.05
CA ASN A 114 -1.62 -17.07 2.83
C ASN A 114 -1.19 -17.01 4.31
N LYS A 115 -0.38 -16.02 4.72
CA LYS A 115 0.00 -15.84 6.13
C LYS A 115 -1.10 -15.19 6.95
N PHE A 116 -1.96 -14.38 6.34
CA PHE A 116 -2.94 -13.58 7.07
C PHE A 116 -4.35 -13.67 6.52
N LEU A 117 -4.55 -14.28 5.36
CA LEU A 117 -5.83 -14.38 4.68
C LEU A 117 -6.00 -15.78 4.08
N ASN A 118 -7.11 -16.44 4.41
CA ASN A 118 -7.53 -17.70 3.84
C ASN A 118 -8.94 -17.55 3.25
N LEU A 119 -9.06 -17.83 1.95
CA LEU A 119 -10.32 -17.79 1.21
C LEU A 119 -10.69 -19.23 0.87
N SER A 120 -11.83 -19.72 1.35
CA SER A 120 -12.28 -21.08 1.06
C SER A 120 -13.73 -21.09 0.55
N PRO A 121 -13.99 -21.58 -0.67
CA PRO A 121 -15.34 -21.63 -1.22
C PRO A 121 -16.10 -22.87 -0.74
N LYS A 122 -17.41 -22.73 -0.57
CA LYS A 122 -18.32 -23.87 -0.58
C LYS A 122 -19.11 -23.89 -1.88
N PHE A 123 -18.96 -24.97 -2.64
CA PHE A 123 -19.67 -25.16 -3.89
C PHE A 123 -21.12 -25.63 -3.67
N HIS A 124 -21.98 -25.27 -4.63
CA HIS A 124 -23.34 -25.72 -4.77
C HIS A 124 -23.38 -27.24 -4.85
N GLN A 125 -24.33 -27.84 -4.15
CA GLN A 125 -24.42 -29.29 -3.99
C GLN A 125 -24.43 -30.05 -5.32
N VAL A 126 -24.97 -29.47 -6.40
CA VAL A 126 -24.99 -30.07 -7.74
C VAL A 126 -23.59 -30.51 -8.19
N CYS A 127 -22.55 -29.72 -7.88
CA CYS A 127 -21.16 -30.00 -8.26
C CYS A 127 -20.50 -31.08 -7.40
N SER A 128 -21.19 -31.63 -6.41
CA SER A 128 -20.76 -32.80 -5.61
C SER A 128 -21.74 -33.98 -5.69
N SER A 129 -22.89 -33.75 -6.33
CA SER A 129 -24.00 -34.70 -6.43
C SER A 129 -23.71 -35.86 -7.40
N PRO A 130 -24.53 -36.92 -7.38
CA PRO A 130 -24.47 -37.97 -8.38
C PRO A 130 -24.76 -37.50 -9.81
N PHE A 131 -25.46 -36.37 -9.99
CA PHE A 131 -25.90 -35.85 -11.30
C PHE A 131 -24.75 -35.43 -12.23
N ILE A 132 -23.56 -35.16 -11.70
CA ILE A 132 -22.36 -34.88 -12.50
C ILE A 132 -21.43 -36.08 -12.64
N ARG A 133 -21.79 -37.25 -12.08
CA ARG A 133 -20.95 -38.45 -12.12
C ARG A 133 -21.18 -39.23 -13.42
N LYS A 134 -20.12 -39.93 -13.87
CA LYS A 134 -20.16 -40.76 -15.09
C LYS A 134 -21.33 -41.74 -15.09
N LYS A 135 -21.63 -42.39 -13.94
CA LYS A 135 -22.73 -43.36 -13.81
C LYS A 135 -24.10 -42.78 -14.18
N TRP A 136 -24.43 -41.59 -13.68
CA TRP A 136 -25.69 -40.90 -14.01
C TRP A 136 -25.68 -40.46 -15.47
N ILE A 137 -24.63 -39.77 -15.89
CA ILE A 137 -24.54 -39.25 -17.27
C ILE A 137 -24.68 -40.38 -18.29
N SER A 138 -23.97 -41.48 -18.11
CA SER A 138 -24.07 -42.65 -19.00
C SER A 138 -25.46 -43.31 -18.99
N SER A 139 -26.22 -43.17 -17.90
CA SER A 139 -27.61 -43.68 -17.85
C SER A 139 -28.55 -42.91 -18.77
N LEU A 140 -28.21 -41.67 -19.12
CA LEU A 140 -28.99 -40.81 -20.01
C LEU A 140 -28.67 -41.01 -21.50
N TYR A 141 -27.69 -41.84 -21.83
CA TYR A 141 -27.32 -42.11 -23.21
C TYR A 141 -28.30 -43.09 -23.87
N LEU A 142 -28.76 -42.72 -25.06
CA LEU A 142 -29.56 -43.58 -25.94
C LEU A 142 -28.90 -43.63 -27.32
N PHE A 143 -28.74 -44.84 -27.85
CA PHE A 143 -28.13 -45.04 -29.17
C PHE A 143 -28.95 -44.41 -30.29
N ASN A 144 -30.28 -44.46 -30.17
CA ASN A 144 -31.24 -43.85 -31.10
C ASN A 144 -31.70 -42.45 -30.67
N ALA A 145 -30.91 -41.72 -29.87
CA ALA A 145 -31.26 -40.39 -29.37
C ALA A 145 -31.73 -39.43 -30.48
N THR A 146 -31.08 -39.47 -31.65
CA THR A 146 -31.41 -38.64 -32.82
C THR A 146 -32.71 -39.00 -33.52
N SER A 147 -33.37 -40.09 -33.11
CA SER A 147 -34.68 -40.52 -33.63
C SER A 147 -35.85 -39.94 -32.83
N HIS A 148 -35.58 -39.27 -31.70
CA HIS A 148 -36.61 -38.60 -30.91
C HIS A 148 -36.83 -37.16 -31.40
N ASN A 149 -37.92 -36.55 -30.92
CA ASN A 149 -38.18 -35.14 -31.17
C ASN A 149 -37.01 -34.28 -30.62
N ILE A 150 -36.69 -33.17 -31.29
CA ILE A 150 -35.62 -32.27 -30.87
C ILE A 150 -35.86 -31.61 -29.51
N LEU A 151 -37.12 -31.51 -29.08
CA LEU A 151 -37.55 -31.03 -27.76
C LEU A 151 -37.57 -32.16 -26.72
N ASP A 152 -37.35 -33.40 -27.15
CA ASP A 152 -37.30 -34.55 -26.25
C ASP A 152 -35.99 -34.59 -25.49
N PHE A 153 -36.06 -34.63 -24.16
CA PHE A 153 -34.87 -34.65 -23.33
C PHE A 153 -33.97 -35.86 -23.63
N ARG A 154 -34.52 -36.98 -24.08
CA ARG A 154 -33.77 -38.18 -24.48
C ARG A 154 -32.77 -37.91 -25.60
N THR A 155 -33.02 -36.89 -26.42
CA THR A 155 -32.15 -36.47 -27.50
C THR A 155 -30.85 -35.84 -26.99
N PHE A 156 -30.91 -35.03 -25.92
CA PHE A 156 -29.81 -34.15 -25.53
C PHE A 156 -29.39 -34.18 -24.06
N ALA A 157 -30.16 -34.80 -23.16
CA ALA A 157 -29.88 -34.80 -21.73
C ALA A 157 -28.49 -35.37 -21.42
N PHE A 158 -28.06 -36.43 -22.10
CA PHE A 158 -26.70 -36.94 -21.99
C PHE A 158 -25.63 -35.85 -22.17
N SER A 159 -25.75 -35.04 -23.22
CA SER A 159 -24.79 -33.98 -23.53
C SER A 159 -24.92 -32.79 -22.57
N GLN A 160 -26.14 -32.42 -22.20
CA GLN A 160 -26.38 -31.34 -21.24
C GLN A 160 -25.80 -31.64 -19.85
N TYR A 161 -25.97 -32.86 -19.33
CA TYR A 161 -25.37 -33.22 -18.04
C TYR A 161 -23.84 -33.38 -18.14
N ARG A 162 -23.29 -33.66 -19.33
CA ARG A 162 -21.83 -33.52 -19.59
C ARG A 162 -21.40 -32.05 -19.51
N SER A 163 -22.15 -31.14 -20.12
CA SER A 163 -21.89 -29.70 -20.03
C SER A 163 -21.95 -29.20 -18.58
N LEU A 164 -22.98 -29.62 -17.81
CA LEU A 164 -23.07 -29.28 -16.39
C LEU A 164 -21.86 -29.79 -15.59
N ARG A 165 -21.45 -31.04 -15.83
CA ARG A 165 -20.23 -31.59 -15.22
C ARG A 165 -19.01 -30.73 -15.58
N LEU A 166 -18.86 -30.35 -16.84
CA LEU A 166 -17.74 -29.52 -17.30
C LEU A 166 -17.75 -28.15 -16.64
N LEU A 167 -18.90 -27.49 -16.52
CA LEU A 167 -19.02 -26.21 -15.81
C LEU A 167 -18.62 -26.33 -14.33
N CYS A 168 -19.05 -27.40 -13.65
CA CYS A 168 -18.62 -27.68 -12.26
C CYS A 168 -17.11 -27.95 -12.14
N LEU A 169 -16.52 -28.66 -13.10
CA LEU A 169 -15.07 -28.90 -13.13
C LEU A 169 -14.30 -27.60 -13.39
N LEU A 170 -14.75 -26.81 -14.36
CA LEU A 170 -14.16 -25.52 -14.71
C LEU A 170 -14.19 -24.57 -13.50
N ALA A 171 -15.33 -24.43 -12.82
CA ALA A 171 -15.44 -23.61 -11.62
C ALA A 171 -14.44 -24.02 -10.52
N ARG A 172 -14.31 -25.34 -10.27
CA ARG A 172 -13.37 -25.86 -9.27
C ARG A 172 -11.92 -25.64 -9.65
N GLN A 173 -11.59 -25.89 -10.92
CA GLN A 173 -10.24 -25.72 -11.43
C GLN A 173 -9.84 -24.25 -11.41
N ALA A 174 -10.69 -23.36 -11.92
CA ALA A 174 -10.46 -21.92 -11.91
C ALA A 174 -10.18 -21.40 -10.49
N ILE A 175 -10.99 -21.82 -9.51
CA ILE A 175 -10.75 -21.42 -8.11
C ILE A 175 -9.46 -22.02 -7.55
N ASN A 176 -9.15 -23.29 -7.83
CA ASN A 176 -7.90 -23.89 -7.36
C ASN A 176 -6.65 -23.23 -7.95
N ASP A 177 -6.66 -22.94 -9.25
CA ASP A 177 -5.53 -22.34 -9.97
C ASP A 177 -5.29 -20.89 -9.51
N THR A 178 -6.38 -20.14 -9.36
CA THR A 178 -6.32 -18.77 -8.85
C THR A 178 -6.00 -18.73 -7.36
N TYR A 179 -6.42 -19.71 -6.56
CA TYR A 179 -6.05 -19.86 -5.15
C TYR A 179 -4.54 -20.08 -4.99
N ARG A 180 -3.91 -20.91 -5.84
CA ARG A 180 -2.45 -21.08 -5.86
C ARG A 180 -1.74 -19.75 -6.13
N THR A 181 -2.20 -19.03 -7.14
CA THR A 181 -1.66 -17.69 -7.51
C THR A 181 -1.88 -16.66 -6.40
N PHE A 182 -3.03 -16.69 -5.75
CA PHE A 182 -3.36 -15.79 -4.65
C PHE A 182 -2.47 -16.06 -3.43
N ASN A 183 -2.27 -17.32 -3.08
CA ASN A 183 -1.42 -17.71 -1.95
C ASN A 183 0.06 -17.38 -2.17
N SER A 184 0.53 -17.40 -3.42
CA SER A 184 1.89 -16.99 -3.78
C SER A 184 2.03 -15.48 -3.99
N SER A 185 0.92 -14.73 -4.02
CA SER A 185 0.93 -13.27 -4.15
C SER A 185 1.31 -12.60 -2.82
N HIS A 186 1.97 -11.43 -2.94
CA HIS A 186 2.53 -10.73 -1.79
C HIS A 186 1.87 -9.36 -1.56
N PHE A 187 1.58 -9.08 -0.30
CA PHE A 187 1.28 -7.75 0.21
C PHE A 187 2.57 -6.99 0.45
N ILE A 188 2.69 -5.79 -0.12
CA ILE A 188 3.91 -4.99 -0.05
C ILE A 188 3.66 -3.72 0.73
N ASN A 189 4.31 -3.58 1.88
CA ASN A 189 4.24 -2.36 2.66
C ASN A 189 5.47 -2.15 3.55
N ARG A 190 5.87 -0.89 3.71
CA ARG A 190 7.02 -0.49 4.53
C ARG A 190 6.67 -0.34 6.00
N TYR A 191 5.45 0.08 6.30
CA TYR A 191 5.00 0.35 7.65
C TYR A 191 3.85 -0.58 8.03
N ALA A 192 3.70 -0.91 9.31
CA ALA A 192 2.55 -1.69 9.75
C ALA A 192 1.25 -0.90 9.50
N PHE A 193 0.25 -1.57 8.95
CA PHE A 193 -1.10 -1.04 8.85
C PHE A 193 -1.80 -1.07 10.19
N SER A 194 -2.69 -0.11 10.37
CA SER A 194 -3.69 -0.16 11.42
C SER A 194 -4.65 -1.31 11.22
N ARG A 195 -5.38 -1.69 12.27
CA ARG A 195 -6.43 -2.71 12.15
C ARG A 195 -7.52 -2.31 11.14
N VAL A 196 -7.85 -1.03 11.08
CA VAL A 196 -8.85 -0.50 10.12
C VAL A 196 -8.31 -0.62 8.69
N GLN A 197 -7.09 -0.13 8.44
CA GLN A 197 -6.44 -0.22 7.13
C GLN A 197 -6.25 -1.67 6.68
N PHE A 198 -5.92 -2.57 7.60
CA PHE A 198 -5.80 -4.00 7.33
C PHE A 198 -7.14 -4.60 6.91
N ASN A 199 -8.22 -4.33 7.64
CA ASN A 199 -9.55 -4.87 7.33
C ASN A 199 -10.05 -4.37 5.97
N GLU A 200 -9.88 -3.08 5.69
CA GLU A 200 -10.21 -2.49 4.38
C GLU A 200 -9.41 -3.16 3.25
N MET A 201 -8.09 -3.29 3.44
CA MET A 201 -7.21 -3.93 2.48
C MET A 201 -7.59 -5.40 2.23
N VAL A 202 -7.89 -6.17 3.27
CA VAL A 202 -8.34 -7.57 3.16
C VAL A 202 -9.64 -7.67 2.37
N SER A 203 -10.62 -6.80 2.64
CA SER A 203 -11.89 -6.77 1.89
C SER A 203 -11.63 -6.52 0.41
N VAL A 204 -10.83 -5.51 0.08
CA VAL A 204 -10.49 -5.17 -1.30
C VAL A 204 -9.75 -6.30 -2.00
N LEU A 205 -8.81 -6.97 -1.32
CA LEU A 205 -8.10 -8.13 -1.89
C LEU A 205 -9.06 -9.29 -2.17
N ALA A 206 -9.94 -9.62 -1.24
CA ALA A 206 -10.91 -10.69 -1.42
C ALA A 206 -11.91 -10.38 -2.55
N ASP A 207 -12.44 -9.16 -2.59
CA ASP A 207 -13.40 -8.72 -3.61
C ASP A 207 -12.78 -8.69 -5.01
N ASN A 208 -11.53 -8.22 -5.12
CA ASN A 208 -10.82 -8.23 -6.39
C ASN A 208 -10.51 -9.66 -6.85
N HIS A 209 -10.10 -10.53 -5.94
CA HIS A 209 -9.87 -11.94 -6.25
C HIS A 209 -11.14 -12.60 -6.80
N GLN A 210 -12.27 -12.47 -6.09
CA GLN A 210 -13.55 -13.06 -6.51
C GLN A 210 -14.02 -12.51 -7.87
N ARG A 211 -13.99 -11.17 -8.06
CA ARG A 211 -14.43 -10.53 -9.31
C ARG A 211 -13.59 -10.90 -10.52
N ASN A 212 -12.27 -11.00 -10.34
CA ASN A 212 -11.36 -11.33 -11.45
C ASN A 212 -11.61 -12.75 -11.97
N ILE A 213 -11.77 -13.73 -11.08
CA ILE A 213 -12.05 -15.12 -11.47
C ILE A 213 -13.41 -15.20 -12.17
N LEU A 214 -14.44 -14.60 -11.58
CA LEU A 214 -15.79 -14.57 -12.17
C LEU A 214 -15.80 -14.00 -13.59
N THR A 215 -15.13 -12.87 -13.78
CA THR A 215 -15.07 -12.19 -15.09
C THR A 215 -14.36 -13.06 -16.12
N ASN A 216 -13.22 -13.66 -15.75
CA ASN A 216 -12.43 -14.51 -16.64
C ASN A 216 -13.19 -15.75 -17.10
N GLU A 217 -13.82 -16.46 -16.17
CA GLU A 217 -14.53 -17.70 -16.47
C GLU A 217 -15.84 -17.45 -17.24
N LYS A 218 -16.57 -16.38 -16.89
CA LYS A 218 -17.74 -15.93 -17.64
C LYS A 218 -17.37 -15.62 -19.09
N GLN A 219 -16.27 -14.91 -19.30
CA GLN A 219 -15.79 -14.59 -20.65
C GLN A 219 -15.38 -15.85 -21.41
N THR A 220 -14.69 -16.79 -20.75
CA THR A 220 -14.27 -18.07 -21.34
C THR A 220 -15.47 -18.87 -21.87
N VAL A 221 -16.51 -19.08 -21.05
CA VAL A 221 -17.71 -19.82 -21.47
C VAL A 221 -18.49 -19.06 -22.55
N ARG A 222 -18.55 -17.73 -22.48
CA ARG A 222 -19.21 -16.91 -23.50
C ARG A 222 -18.51 -16.99 -24.86
N ILE A 223 -17.18 -16.95 -24.86
CA ILE A 223 -16.37 -17.11 -26.07
C ILE A 223 -16.59 -18.50 -26.66
N LEU A 224 -16.55 -19.56 -25.84
CA LEU A 224 -16.79 -20.93 -26.30
C LEU A 224 -18.18 -21.08 -26.95
N SER A 225 -19.21 -20.52 -26.32
CA SER A 225 -20.59 -20.46 -26.85
C SER A 225 -20.65 -19.75 -28.20
N MET A 226 -20.06 -18.55 -28.29
CA MET A 226 -20.03 -17.76 -29.53
C MET A 226 -19.29 -18.48 -30.66
N ILE A 227 -18.11 -19.03 -30.38
CA ILE A 227 -17.32 -19.78 -31.36
C ILE A 227 -18.09 -20.99 -31.86
N THR A 228 -18.73 -21.75 -30.96
CA THR A 228 -19.50 -22.95 -31.33
C THR A 228 -20.68 -22.58 -32.24
N ALA A 229 -21.38 -21.49 -31.92
CA ALA A 229 -22.52 -21.03 -32.71
C ALA A 229 -22.11 -20.40 -34.06
N GLN A 230 -21.14 -19.49 -34.06
CA GLN A 230 -20.73 -18.74 -35.26
C GLN A 230 -20.01 -19.61 -36.28
N ASN A 231 -19.21 -20.58 -35.84
CA ASN A 231 -18.58 -21.56 -36.73
C ASN A 231 -19.56 -22.64 -37.22
N ARG A 232 -20.83 -22.60 -36.79
CA ARG A 232 -21.88 -23.55 -37.20
C ARG A 232 -21.47 -25.01 -36.97
N LEU A 233 -20.83 -25.30 -35.85
CA LEU A 233 -20.38 -26.66 -35.54
C LEU A 233 -21.59 -27.60 -35.45
N LEU A 234 -21.62 -28.61 -36.32
CA LEU A 234 -22.71 -29.57 -36.40
C LEU A 234 -22.74 -30.46 -35.15
N SER A 235 -23.82 -30.36 -34.35
CA SER A 235 -24.07 -31.24 -33.21
C SER A 235 -24.38 -32.66 -33.67
N ALA A 236 -23.62 -33.66 -33.20
CA ALA A 236 -23.92 -35.07 -33.48
C ALA A 236 -25.34 -35.51 -33.03
N LEU A 237 -25.95 -34.75 -32.11
CA LEU A 237 -27.32 -34.97 -31.63
C LEU A 237 -28.40 -34.37 -32.53
N ARG A 238 -28.02 -33.71 -33.64
CA ARG A 238 -28.94 -33.05 -34.58
C ARG A 238 -29.84 -31.99 -33.92
N THR A 239 -29.30 -31.33 -32.90
CA THR A 239 -30.00 -30.27 -32.15
C THR A 239 -29.93 -28.91 -32.84
N ASN A 240 -28.96 -28.67 -33.72
CA ASN A 240 -28.83 -27.43 -34.48
C ASN A 240 -29.05 -27.60 -35.99
N TYR A 241 -29.18 -28.83 -36.49
CA TYR A 241 -29.48 -29.13 -37.89
C TYR A 241 -30.18 -30.49 -38.04
N TYR A 242 -30.90 -30.67 -39.13
CA TYR A 242 -31.52 -31.91 -39.56
C TYR A 242 -30.89 -32.42 -40.86
N ILE A 243 -30.91 -33.74 -41.03
CA ILE A 243 -30.53 -34.38 -42.29
C ILE A 243 -31.71 -35.21 -42.76
N GLN A 244 -32.17 -34.96 -43.98
CA GLN A 244 -33.18 -35.78 -44.65
C GLN A 244 -32.55 -36.47 -45.86
N SER A 245 -32.88 -37.74 -46.04
CA SER A 245 -32.71 -38.44 -47.32
C SER A 245 -34.08 -38.65 -47.96
N VAL A 246 -34.19 -38.42 -49.26
CA VAL A 246 -35.39 -38.83 -50.00
C VAL A 246 -35.35 -40.37 -50.13
N PRO A 247 -36.41 -41.11 -49.73
CA PRO A 247 -36.44 -42.55 -49.84
C PRO A 247 -36.13 -43.01 -51.29
N GLY A 248 -35.18 -43.93 -51.45
CA GLY A 248 -34.72 -44.40 -52.78
C GLY A 248 -33.77 -43.45 -53.51
N SER A 249 -33.58 -42.23 -53.00
CA SER A 249 -32.58 -41.30 -53.52
C SER A 249 -31.25 -41.46 -52.80
N LYS A 250 -30.20 -41.14 -53.55
CA LYS A 250 -28.85 -41.01 -53.07
C LYS A 250 -28.55 -39.62 -52.47
N THR A 251 -29.48 -38.67 -52.60
CA THR A 251 -29.33 -37.28 -52.17
C THR A 251 -29.72 -37.06 -50.70
N TYR A 252 -28.93 -36.23 -50.01
CA TYR A 252 -29.17 -35.79 -48.64
C TYR A 252 -29.31 -34.28 -48.59
N PHE A 253 -30.29 -33.78 -47.85
CA PHE A 253 -30.52 -32.36 -47.61
C PHE A 253 -30.27 -32.04 -46.13
N THR A 254 -29.55 -30.94 -45.89
CA THR A 254 -29.30 -30.42 -44.55
C THR A 254 -30.17 -29.18 -44.31
N TYR A 255 -30.91 -29.17 -43.21
CA TYR A 255 -31.75 -28.05 -42.80
C TYR A 255 -31.29 -27.53 -41.44
N ASN A 256 -31.40 -26.23 -41.19
CA ASN A 256 -31.14 -25.69 -39.86
C ASN A 256 -32.28 -26.09 -38.92
N ALA A 257 -31.95 -26.34 -37.65
CA ALA A 257 -33.00 -26.48 -36.64
C ALA A 257 -33.60 -25.11 -36.32
N VAL A 258 -34.92 -25.07 -36.16
CA VAL A 258 -35.68 -23.87 -35.82
C VAL A 258 -36.50 -24.19 -34.57
N TYR A 259 -36.46 -23.31 -33.57
CA TYR A 259 -37.22 -23.43 -32.32
C TYR A 259 -38.26 -22.32 -32.22
N TRP A 260 -39.36 -22.52 -31.50
CA TRP A 260 -40.29 -21.42 -31.20
C TRP A 260 -39.71 -20.50 -30.13
N GLU A 261 -39.92 -19.19 -30.27
CA GLU A 261 -39.68 -18.26 -29.17
C GLU A 261 -40.91 -18.18 -28.28
N GLN A 262 -40.70 -18.11 -26.96
CA GLN A 262 -41.78 -17.94 -26.00
C GLN A 262 -42.16 -16.47 -25.77
N ASN A 263 -41.37 -15.53 -26.27
CA ASN A 263 -41.49 -14.10 -25.96
C ASN A 263 -42.04 -13.30 -27.14
N GLY A 264 -43.33 -13.41 -27.40
CA GLY A 264 -44.02 -12.55 -28.36
C GLY A 264 -45.48 -12.93 -28.58
N THR A 265 -46.35 -11.93 -28.66
CA THR A 265 -47.73 -12.05 -29.17
C THR A 265 -47.76 -12.43 -30.66
N GLU A 266 -46.61 -12.40 -31.33
CA GLU A 266 -46.38 -12.96 -32.67
C GLU A 266 -45.57 -14.25 -32.58
N LYS A 267 -45.92 -15.19 -33.45
CA LYS A 267 -45.25 -16.47 -33.71
C LYS A 267 -43.81 -16.26 -34.22
N SER A 268 -42.88 -15.79 -33.38
CA SER A 268 -41.47 -15.65 -33.76
C SER A 268 -40.71 -16.98 -33.58
N SER A 269 -39.81 -17.25 -34.51
CA SER A 269 -39.00 -18.46 -34.54
C SER A 269 -37.51 -18.15 -34.40
N CYS A 270 -36.77 -19.07 -33.81
CA CYS A 270 -35.34 -18.97 -33.57
C CYS A 270 -34.60 -19.99 -34.44
N ASP A 271 -34.00 -19.51 -35.53
CA ASP A 271 -33.15 -20.28 -36.43
C ASP A 271 -31.74 -20.43 -35.83
N CYS A 272 -31.30 -21.68 -35.63
CA CYS A 272 -29.99 -22.01 -35.09
C CYS A 272 -28.81 -21.44 -35.90
N ARG A 273 -29.01 -21.15 -37.19
CA ARG A 273 -28.01 -20.51 -38.04
C ARG A 273 -27.77 -19.05 -37.66
N LEU A 274 -28.83 -18.35 -37.24
CA LEU A 274 -28.79 -16.91 -36.95
C LEU A 274 -28.53 -16.64 -35.47
N ARG A 275 -29.14 -17.43 -34.59
CA ARG A 275 -29.17 -17.20 -33.13
C ARG A 275 -28.85 -18.45 -32.33
N GLY A 276 -27.94 -19.29 -32.82
CA GLY A 276 -27.67 -20.64 -32.30
C GLY A 276 -27.44 -20.75 -30.79
N ASN A 277 -26.74 -19.81 -30.16
CA ASN A 277 -26.51 -19.83 -28.71
C ASN A 277 -27.66 -19.24 -27.87
N GLN A 278 -28.68 -18.68 -28.50
CA GLN A 278 -29.82 -18.06 -27.82
C GLN A 278 -31.09 -18.90 -27.94
N CYS A 279 -31.23 -19.70 -29.00
CA CYS A 279 -32.43 -20.49 -29.24
C CYS A 279 -32.62 -21.59 -28.19
N THR A 280 -33.67 -21.45 -27.38
CA THR A 280 -34.10 -22.48 -26.44
C THR A 280 -35.61 -22.60 -26.38
N TYR A 281 -36.07 -23.77 -25.96
CA TYR A 281 -37.48 -24.07 -25.75
C TYR A 281 -37.65 -25.09 -24.61
N PRO A 282 -38.72 -25.07 -23.80
CA PRO A 282 -38.88 -26.02 -22.71
C PRO A 282 -38.88 -27.49 -23.16
N ALA A 283 -38.07 -28.31 -22.48
CA ALA A 283 -37.87 -29.73 -22.80
C ALA A 283 -38.92 -30.64 -22.16
N GLY A 284 -39.32 -31.69 -22.87
CA GLY A 284 -40.27 -32.68 -22.37
C GLY A 284 -39.94 -34.11 -22.78
N ALA A 285 -40.78 -35.05 -22.38
CA ALA A 285 -40.82 -36.41 -22.91
C ALA A 285 -41.97 -36.52 -23.91
N PHE A 286 -41.69 -36.87 -25.15
CA PHE A 286 -42.69 -36.97 -26.23
C PHE A 286 -42.97 -38.44 -26.61
N TYR A 287 -44.05 -38.71 -27.34
CA TYR A 287 -44.29 -40.03 -27.92
C TYR A 287 -43.18 -40.41 -28.92
N ASN A 288 -42.94 -41.70 -29.15
CA ASN A 288 -41.96 -42.14 -30.14
C ASN A 288 -42.42 -41.72 -31.55
N TRP A 289 -41.57 -40.94 -32.22
CA TRP A 289 -41.70 -40.44 -33.59
C TRP A 289 -42.83 -39.43 -33.85
N THR A 290 -42.56 -38.17 -33.51
CA THR A 290 -43.09 -37.04 -34.30
C THR A 290 -41.99 -36.63 -35.26
N LEU A 291 -42.15 -36.99 -36.54
CA LEU A 291 -41.24 -36.54 -37.60
C LEU A 291 -41.21 -35.00 -37.53
N PRO A 292 -40.05 -34.35 -37.34
CA PRO A 292 -39.99 -32.89 -37.36
C PRO A 292 -40.53 -32.40 -38.71
N GLU A 293 -41.50 -31.48 -38.70
CA GLU A 293 -41.90 -30.73 -39.90
C GLU A 293 -40.67 -29.93 -40.37
N LEU A 294 -40.08 -30.34 -41.49
CA LEU A 294 -38.81 -29.78 -41.98
C LEU A 294 -38.98 -28.32 -42.38
N GLY A 295 -38.09 -27.46 -41.89
CA GLY A 295 -38.15 -26.01 -42.13
C GLY A 295 -39.16 -25.28 -41.23
N GLU A 296 -39.94 -26.01 -40.42
CA GLU A 296 -40.82 -25.41 -39.43
C GLU A 296 -40.18 -25.42 -38.04
N ALA A 297 -40.56 -24.43 -37.23
CA ALA A 297 -40.11 -24.35 -35.85
C ALA A 297 -40.63 -25.56 -35.04
N ALA A 298 -39.77 -26.17 -34.25
CA ALA A 298 -40.08 -27.35 -33.44
C ALA A 298 -41.20 -27.07 -32.43
N LYS A 299 -42.42 -27.54 -32.71
CA LYS A 299 -43.63 -27.32 -31.91
C LYS A 299 -43.79 -28.37 -30.80
N ASN A 300 -44.51 -27.99 -29.75
CA ASN A 300 -45.03 -28.90 -28.73
C ASN A 300 -46.34 -29.59 -29.17
N ASN A 301 -46.49 -29.94 -30.46
CA ASN A 301 -47.69 -30.60 -30.98
C ASN A 301 -47.34 -31.95 -31.60
N PRO A 302 -47.83 -33.09 -31.06
CA PRO A 302 -48.61 -33.24 -29.84
C PRO A 302 -47.85 -32.78 -28.57
N PRO A 303 -48.58 -32.41 -27.50
CA PRO A 303 -47.98 -31.98 -26.23
C PRO A 303 -47.12 -33.10 -25.62
N PRO A 304 -46.08 -32.74 -24.84
CA PRO A 304 -45.27 -33.72 -24.16
C PRO A 304 -46.09 -34.50 -23.13
N LEU A 305 -45.79 -35.79 -22.99
CA LEU A 305 -46.30 -36.66 -21.92
C LEU A 305 -45.94 -36.12 -20.54
N PHE A 306 -44.74 -35.56 -20.43
CA PHE A 306 -44.21 -34.98 -19.21
C PHE A 306 -43.29 -33.81 -19.58
N GLN A 307 -43.66 -32.60 -19.15
CA GLN A 307 -42.76 -31.45 -19.22
C GLN A 307 -41.74 -31.56 -18.10
N ILE A 308 -40.46 -31.40 -18.39
CA ILE A 308 -39.42 -31.43 -17.36
C ILE A 308 -39.25 -30.01 -16.81
N PRO A 309 -39.59 -29.76 -15.53
CA PRO A 309 -39.48 -28.43 -14.95
C PRO A 309 -38.04 -27.91 -15.04
N GLY A 310 -37.89 -26.71 -15.61
CA GLY A 310 -36.62 -26.03 -15.69
C GLY A 310 -35.66 -26.50 -16.78
N LEU A 311 -35.90 -27.63 -17.44
CA LEU A 311 -35.01 -28.13 -18.50
C LEU A 311 -35.36 -27.50 -19.84
N MET A 312 -34.36 -26.99 -20.55
CA MET A 312 -34.51 -26.36 -21.86
C MET A 312 -33.83 -27.20 -22.94
N ALA A 313 -34.48 -27.40 -24.07
CA ALA A 313 -33.88 -27.84 -25.33
C ALA A 313 -33.28 -26.63 -26.07
N GLY A 314 -32.35 -26.85 -26.99
CA GLY A 314 -31.80 -25.77 -27.81
C GLY A 314 -30.69 -26.24 -28.74
N CYS A 315 -30.23 -25.35 -29.61
CA CYS A 315 -29.28 -25.69 -30.69
C CYS A 315 -28.00 -26.35 -30.17
N ILE A 316 -27.43 -25.76 -29.11
CA ILE A 316 -26.18 -26.18 -28.50
C ILE A 316 -26.48 -26.70 -27.09
N PRO A 317 -26.06 -27.93 -26.73
CA PRO A 317 -26.29 -28.48 -25.40
C PRO A 317 -25.69 -27.66 -24.25
N LEU A 318 -24.56 -27.00 -24.46
CA LEU A 318 -23.97 -26.11 -23.46
C LEU A 318 -24.90 -24.91 -23.15
N ASP A 319 -25.38 -24.22 -24.19
CA ASP A 319 -26.19 -23.01 -24.03
C ASP A 319 -27.59 -23.34 -23.48
N SER A 320 -28.22 -24.40 -23.99
CA SER A 320 -29.50 -24.85 -23.46
C SER A 320 -29.40 -25.34 -22.01
N MET A 321 -28.30 -25.99 -21.63
CA MET A 321 -28.06 -26.34 -20.22
C MET A 321 -27.86 -25.08 -19.36
N ARG A 322 -27.12 -24.08 -19.85
CA ARG A 322 -26.95 -22.80 -19.13
C ARG A 322 -28.26 -22.06 -18.92
N GLN A 323 -29.17 -22.10 -19.90
CA GLN A 323 -30.50 -21.49 -19.78
C GLN A 323 -31.49 -22.34 -18.95
N SER A 324 -31.16 -23.61 -18.70
CA SER A 324 -31.95 -24.48 -17.81
C SER A 324 -31.78 -24.11 -16.35
N THR A 325 -32.76 -24.46 -15.52
CA THR A 325 -32.71 -24.38 -14.05
C THR A 325 -32.49 -25.78 -13.46
N LEU A 326 -32.33 -25.87 -12.14
CA LEU A 326 -32.15 -27.14 -11.43
C LEU A 326 -33.44 -27.67 -10.80
N GLU A 327 -34.62 -27.09 -11.12
CA GLU A 327 -35.90 -27.40 -10.48
C GLU A 327 -36.21 -28.89 -10.41
N CYS A 328 -36.07 -29.61 -11.53
CA CYS A 328 -36.27 -31.06 -11.56
C CYS A 328 -35.36 -31.82 -10.58
N LEU A 329 -34.12 -31.36 -10.38
CA LEU A 329 -33.15 -32.05 -9.51
C LEU A 329 -33.48 -31.93 -8.02
N TYR A 330 -34.36 -31.01 -7.63
CA TYR A 330 -34.85 -30.85 -6.27
C TYR A 330 -36.11 -31.68 -6.00
N ASN A 331 -36.71 -32.31 -7.02
CA ASN A 331 -37.93 -33.10 -6.90
C ASN A 331 -37.67 -34.57 -7.26
N GLN A 332 -37.82 -35.46 -6.29
CA GLN A 332 -37.53 -36.89 -6.49
C GLN A 332 -38.42 -37.51 -7.59
N SER A 333 -39.69 -37.14 -7.68
CA SER A 333 -40.60 -37.65 -8.72
C SER A 333 -40.12 -37.23 -10.12
N CYS A 334 -39.55 -36.03 -10.26
CA CYS A 334 -38.98 -35.58 -11.52
C CYS A 334 -37.67 -36.31 -11.85
N VAL A 335 -36.76 -36.45 -10.88
CA VAL A 335 -35.51 -37.23 -11.03
C VAL A 335 -35.81 -38.66 -11.47
N ASP A 336 -36.84 -39.27 -10.90
CA ASP A 336 -37.28 -40.61 -11.23
C ASP A 336 -37.86 -40.69 -12.65
N ALA A 337 -38.61 -39.68 -13.09
CA ALA A 337 -39.20 -39.61 -14.42
C ALA A 337 -38.17 -39.47 -15.56
N ILE A 338 -37.04 -38.80 -15.31
CA ILE A 338 -35.98 -38.60 -16.31
C ILE A 338 -34.93 -39.73 -16.33
N SER A 339 -35.07 -40.73 -15.47
CA SER A 339 -34.15 -41.88 -15.42
C SER A 339 -34.48 -42.91 -16.50
N LEU A 340 -33.64 -43.01 -17.52
CA LEU A 340 -33.87 -43.89 -18.68
C LEU A 340 -33.50 -45.35 -18.45
N GLN A 341 -32.68 -45.65 -17.43
CA GLN A 341 -32.19 -46.99 -17.16
C GLN A 341 -32.60 -47.47 -15.75
N PRO A 342 -33.55 -48.41 -15.64
CA PRO A 342 -34.05 -48.88 -14.34
C PRO A 342 -33.01 -49.65 -13.51
N LYS A 343 -31.94 -50.15 -14.15
CA LYS A 343 -30.85 -50.91 -13.48
C LYS A 343 -29.84 -50.01 -12.77
N ILE A 344 -29.90 -48.69 -12.95
CA ILE A 344 -28.98 -47.75 -12.31
C ILE A 344 -29.68 -47.16 -11.09
N SER A 345 -29.03 -47.27 -9.92
CA SER A 345 -29.50 -46.62 -8.68
C SER A 345 -29.84 -45.16 -8.95
N ARG A 346 -31.12 -44.82 -8.78
CA ARG A 346 -31.61 -43.46 -8.99
C ARG A 346 -30.94 -42.51 -8.01
N PRO A 347 -30.45 -41.34 -8.45
CA PRO A 347 -29.94 -40.33 -7.54
C PRO A 347 -31.03 -39.87 -6.59
N LYS A 348 -30.64 -39.54 -5.36
CA LYS A 348 -31.50 -38.76 -4.47
C LYS A 348 -31.56 -37.31 -4.97
N ALA A 349 -32.75 -36.72 -4.90
CA ALA A 349 -32.96 -35.31 -5.16
C ALA A 349 -32.06 -34.43 -4.26
N LEU A 350 -31.69 -33.26 -4.79
CA LEU A 350 -30.95 -32.23 -4.10
C LEU A 350 -31.77 -31.63 -2.94
N ASN A 351 -31.10 -31.06 -1.95
CA ASN A 351 -31.76 -30.45 -0.79
C ASN A 351 -31.85 -28.93 -0.94
N ALA A 352 -33.05 -28.41 -1.15
CA ALA A 352 -33.29 -26.97 -1.35
C ALA A 352 -32.75 -26.10 -0.19
N SER A 353 -32.78 -26.60 1.04
CA SER A 353 -32.33 -25.85 2.23
C SER A 353 -30.81 -25.62 2.29
N LEU A 354 -30.02 -26.28 1.44
CA LEU A 354 -28.57 -26.10 1.38
C LEU A 354 -28.12 -25.05 0.36
N SER A 355 -29.05 -24.55 -0.47
CA SER A 355 -28.78 -23.58 -1.53
C SER A 355 -29.22 -22.18 -1.10
N ARG A 356 -28.37 -21.16 -1.33
CA ARG A 356 -28.78 -19.76 -1.20
C ARG A 356 -29.56 -19.24 -2.41
N PHE A 357 -29.54 -19.97 -3.52
CA PHE A 357 -30.15 -19.56 -4.77
C PHE A 357 -31.61 -20.02 -4.84
N PRO A 358 -32.51 -19.19 -5.41
CA PRO A 358 -33.85 -19.61 -5.78
C PRO A 358 -33.84 -20.83 -6.71
N LEU A 359 -34.83 -21.72 -6.58
CA LEU A 359 -34.90 -22.96 -7.37
C LEU A 359 -35.00 -22.72 -8.88
N ASN A 360 -35.64 -21.62 -9.28
CA ASN A 360 -35.79 -21.17 -10.67
C ASN A 360 -34.55 -20.40 -11.19
N SER A 361 -33.44 -20.38 -10.43
CA SER A 361 -32.19 -19.78 -10.91
C SER A 361 -31.64 -20.62 -12.05
N THR A 362 -31.26 -19.95 -13.14
CA THR A 362 -30.61 -20.61 -14.27
C THR A 362 -29.22 -21.11 -13.89
N ILE A 363 -28.75 -22.14 -14.59
CA ILE A 363 -27.38 -22.61 -14.45
C ILE A 363 -26.38 -21.51 -14.89
N ALA A 364 -26.76 -20.67 -15.85
CA ALA A 364 -26.00 -19.48 -16.23
C ALA A 364 -25.82 -18.54 -15.04
N SER A 365 -26.87 -18.18 -14.30
CA SER A 365 -26.72 -17.30 -13.13
C SER A 365 -25.91 -17.97 -12.02
N LEU A 366 -26.10 -19.28 -11.79
CA LEU A 366 -25.27 -20.03 -10.85
C LEU A 366 -23.78 -19.99 -11.22
N PHE A 367 -23.43 -20.15 -12.50
CA PHE A 367 -22.05 -20.15 -12.96
C PHE A 367 -21.47 -18.73 -13.16
N ASP A 368 -22.12 -17.89 -13.96
CA ASP A 368 -21.63 -16.58 -14.39
C ASP A 368 -21.54 -15.57 -13.23
N GLU A 369 -22.40 -15.68 -12.22
CA GLU A 369 -22.42 -14.74 -11.08
C GLU A 369 -21.71 -15.28 -9.84
N SER A 370 -21.45 -16.59 -9.76
CA SER A 370 -20.89 -17.17 -8.55
C SER A 370 -19.98 -18.39 -8.73
N LEU A 371 -19.76 -18.90 -9.94
CA LEU A 371 -19.03 -20.16 -10.20
C LEU A 371 -19.56 -21.34 -9.36
N PHE A 372 -20.88 -21.40 -9.20
CA PHE A 372 -21.55 -22.33 -8.30
C PHE A 372 -21.09 -22.20 -6.84
N VAL A 373 -20.59 -21.05 -6.38
CA VAL A 373 -20.20 -20.86 -4.98
C VAL A 373 -21.40 -20.38 -4.17
N GLU A 374 -21.76 -21.18 -3.16
CA GLU A 374 -22.78 -20.85 -2.16
C GLU A 374 -22.28 -19.75 -1.24
N TYR A 375 -21.09 -19.90 -0.65
CA TYR A 375 -20.49 -18.87 0.18
C TYR A 375 -18.98 -19.02 0.25
N TRP A 376 -18.32 -17.92 0.53
CA TRP A 376 -16.90 -17.85 0.81
C TRP A 376 -16.68 -17.77 2.32
N GLN A 377 -15.93 -18.72 2.87
CA GLN A 377 -15.43 -18.64 4.24
C GLN A 377 -14.10 -17.88 4.21
N ASN A 378 -14.20 -16.57 4.47
CA ASN A 378 -13.06 -15.66 4.52
C ASN A 378 -12.57 -15.58 5.96
N GLN A 379 -11.34 -16.05 6.21
CA GLN A 379 -10.69 -15.93 7.51
C GLN A 379 -9.47 -15.05 7.36
N SER A 380 -9.45 -13.93 8.09
CA SER A 380 -8.29 -13.05 8.17
C SER A 380 -7.79 -12.93 9.61
N SER A 381 -6.49 -12.71 9.78
CA SER A 381 -5.89 -12.46 11.09
C SER A 381 -4.93 -11.29 11.02
N PHE A 382 -5.29 -10.21 11.72
CA PHE A 382 -4.42 -9.05 11.88
C PHE A 382 -3.17 -9.42 12.69
N GLU A 383 -3.30 -10.30 13.67
CA GLU A 383 -2.22 -10.75 14.53
C GLU A 383 -1.15 -11.49 13.72
N ASN A 384 -1.57 -12.40 12.83
CA ASN A 384 -0.67 -13.09 11.92
C ASN A 384 -0.01 -12.11 10.93
N TYR A 385 -0.76 -11.14 10.42
CA TYR A 385 -0.21 -10.07 9.58
C TYR A 385 0.85 -9.26 10.31
N PHE A 386 0.55 -8.80 11.53
CA PHE A 386 1.43 -7.95 12.32
C PHE A 386 2.70 -8.70 12.74
N ALA A 387 2.55 -9.97 13.13
CA ALA A 387 3.67 -10.86 13.39
C ALA A 387 4.54 -11.09 12.13
N ALA A 388 3.92 -11.26 10.96
CA ALA A 388 4.63 -11.42 9.70
C ALA A 388 5.37 -10.15 9.25
N CYS A 389 4.81 -8.95 9.50
CA CYS A 389 5.48 -7.66 9.32
C CYS A 389 6.74 -7.54 10.20
N ALA A 390 6.74 -8.19 11.37
CA ALA A 390 7.84 -8.27 12.33
C ALA A 390 8.44 -6.89 12.67
N PRO A 391 7.65 -5.95 13.21
CA PRO A 391 8.13 -4.60 13.45
C PRO A 391 9.12 -4.56 14.63
N ARG A 392 10.21 -3.80 14.49
CA ARG A 392 11.28 -3.71 15.51
C ARG A 392 11.18 -2.50 16.43
N SER A 393 10.65 -1.39 15.92
CA SER A 393 10.56 -0.16 16.69
C SER A 393 9.33 0.64 16.27
N ILE A 394 8.80 1.43 17.21
CA ILE A 394 7.79 2.46 16.92
C ILE A 394 8.45 3.82 17.08
N PHE A 395 8.20 4.69 16.10
CA PHE A 395 8.55 6.10 16.14
C PHE A 395 7.26 6.91 16.21
N TYR A 396 7.18 7.87 17.11
CA TYR A 396 6.12 8.88 17.07
C TYR A 396 6.66 10.20 17.58
N SER A 397 6.06 11.28 17.09
CA SER A 397 6.39 12.62 17.54
C SER A 397 5.18 13.33 18.10
N TYR A 398 5.42 14.13 19.14
CA TYR A 398 4.42 15.00 19.73
C TYR A 398 5.04 16.35 20.05
N GLU A 399 4.19 17.38 20.04
CA GLU A 399 4.60 18.75 20.29
C GLU A 399 4.33 19.12 21.75
N ARG A 400 5.32 19.77 22.39
CA ARG A 400 5.15 20.33 23.72
C ARG A 400 5.78 21.73 23.80
N ARG A 401 5.03 22.67 24.36
CA ARG A 401 5.42 24.09 24.46
C ARG A 401 6.37 24.41 25.62
N PHE A 402 6.37 23.62 26.70
CA PHE A 402 7.12 23.94 27.92
C PHE A 402 7.83 22.73 28.52
N HIS A 403 9.13 22.88 28.84
CA HIS A 403 9.93 21.88 29.55
C HIS A 403 10.81 22.53 30.62
N LEU A 404 10.36 22.44 31.88
CA LEU A 404 10.94 23.12 33.04
C LEU A 404 12.47 22.97 33.14
N GLY A 405 12.99 21.74 33.07
CA GLY A 405 14.43 21.50 33.19
C GLY A 405 15.26 22.17 32.10
N LYS A 406 14.72 22.28 30.88
CA LYS A 406 15.44 22.91 29.76
C LYS A 406 15.39 24.43 29.85
N THR A 407 14.25 24.98 30.25
CA THR A 407 14.11 26.41 30.54
C THR A 407 15.12 26.84 31.61
N ILE A 408 15.24 26.07 32.70
CA ILE A 408 16.22 26.33 33.76
C ILE A 408 17.65 26.28 33.21
N THR A 409 18.03 25.24 32.47
CA THR A 409 19.40 25.14 31.93
C THR A 409 19.74 26.28 30.97
N MET A 410 18.79 26.71 30.14
CA MET A 410 18.98 27.79 29.18
C MET A 410 19.09 29.15 29.89
N SER A 411 18.30 29.36 30.93
CA SER A 411 18.41 30.54 31.81
C SER A 411 19.73 30.57 32.57
N LEU A 412 20.19 29.44 33.12
CA LEU A 412 21.46 29.35 33.84
C LEU A 412 22.66 29.62 32.92
N SER A 413 22.66 29.04 31.71
CA SER A 413 23.72 29.27 30.72
C SER A 413 23.74 30.72 30.21
N ALA A 414 22.57 31.34 30.02
CA ALA A 414 22.48 32.72 29.58
C ALA A 414 22.90 33.71 30.67
N PHE A 415 22.58 33.41 31.94
CA PHE A 415 22.87 34.29 33.07
C PHE A 415 24.36 34.61 33.20
N GLY A 416 25.24 33.59 33.08
CA GLY A 416 26.69 33.79 33.17
C GLY A 416 27.25 34.74 32.10
N GLY A 417 26.81 34.59 30.84
CA GLY A 417 27.23 35.48 29.75
C GLY A 417 26.64 36.89 29.85
N LEU A 418 25.36 36.99 30.22
CA LEU A 418 24.66 38.27 30.35
C LEU A 418 25.26 39.14 31.46
N VAL A 419 25.67 38.55 32.58
CA VAL A 419 26.31 39.28 33.70
C VAL A 419 27.60 39.94 33.24
N ILE A 420 28.47 39.20 32.53
CA ILE A 420 29.77 39.74 32.06
C ILE A 420 29.56 40.86 31.02
N ILE A 421 28.64 40.64 30.06
CA ILE A 421 28.35 41.62 29.01
C ILE A 421 27.82 42.93 29.61
N TRP A 422 26.84 42.86 30.52
CA TRP A 422 26.29 44.06 31.13
C TRP A 422 27.27 44.74 32.09
N GLN A 423 28.11 43.99 32.82
CA GLN A 423 29.19 44.56 33.64
C GLN A 423 30.18 45.41 32.82
N LEU A 424 30.41 45.06 31.55
CA LEU A 424 31.29 45.81 30.65
C LEU A 424 30.60 47.00 29.98
N ILE A 425 29.35 46.82 29.53
CA ILE A 425 28.63 47.78 28.68
C ILE A 425 27.93 48.88 29.50
N THR A 426 27.35 48.55 30.66
CA THR A 426 26.57 49.50 31.47
C THR A 426 27.36 50.76 31.87
N PRO A 427 28.64 50.67 32.28
CA PRO A 427 29.46 51.86 32.55
C PRO A 427 29.73 52.73 31.32
N ALA A 428 29.91 52.11 30.15
CA ALA A 428 30.09 52.84 28.89
C ALA A 428 28.82 53.59 28.48
N ILE A 429 27.64 52.96 28.62
CA ILE A 429 26.34 53.60 28.35
C ILE A 429 26.15 54.84 29.22
N VAL A 430 26.41 54.73 30.53
CA VAL A 430 26.25 55.86 31.47
C VAL A 430 27.21 57.01 31.12
N LYS A 431 28.48 56.72 30.82
CA LYS A 431 29.47 57.74 30.41
C LYS A 431 29.09 58.42 29.09
N ILE A 432 28.58 57.68 28.11
CA ILE A 432 28.10 58.25 26.84
C ILE A 432 26.88 59.14 27.08
N TRP A 433 25.93 58.69 27.92
CA TRP A 433 24.73 59.45 28.25
C TRP A 433 25.05 60.78 28.94
N GLN A 434 26.03 60.78 29.85
CA GLN A 434 26.52 62.00 30.50
C GLN A 434 27.23 62.95 29.53
N ARG A 435 28.05 62.43 28.59
CA ARG A 435 28.69 63.24 27.54
C ARG A 435 27.68 63.93 26.63
N ILE A 436 26.57 63.26 26.30
CA ILE A 436 25.48 63.83 25.51
C ILE A 436 24.73 64.91 26.30
N LYS A 437 24.57 64.73 27.62
CA LYS A 437 23.95 65.71 28.50
C LYS A 437 24.82 66.97 28.69
N TRP A 438 26.14 66.81 28.73
CA TRP A 438 27.11 67.93 28.84
C TRP A 438 27.20 68.79 27.57
N LYS A 439 26.99 68.22 26.37
CA LYS A 439 26.91 69.00 25.12
C LYS A 439 25.64 69.86 24.97
N LYS A 440 24.66 69.74 25.88
CA LYS A 440 23.39 70.48 25.85
C LYS A 440 23.28 71.60 26.90
N GLN A 441 24.38 71.98 27.58
CA GLN A 441 24.40 73.17 28.44
C GLN A 441 24.85 74.41 27.63
N PRO A 442 24.10 75.53 27.64
CA PRO A 442 24.48 76.78 26.97
C PRO A 442 25.44 77.59 27.84
N ASN A 443 26.64 77.88 27.34
CA ASN A 443 27.60 78.80 27.98
C ASN A 443 27.38 80.24 27.50
N GLN A 444 27.40 81.21 28.42
CA GLN A 444 27.47 82.67 28.17
C GLN A 444 28.78 83.23 28.78
N PRO A 445 29.23 84.48 28.48
CA PRO A 445 30.51 84.74 27.83
C PRO A 445 31.50 85.59 28.67
N THR A 446 32.60 86.02 28.02
CA THR A 446 33.59 87.07 28.38
C THR A 446 34.68 86.67 29.39
N THR A 447 35.98 86.96 29.22
CA THR A 447 36.71 87.96 28.40
C THR A 447 38.22 87.59 28.34
N ASP A 448 38.86 87.75 27.18
CA ASP A 448 40.33 87.66 26.89
C ASP A 448 41.11 88.90 27.42
N PRO A 449 42.43 89.15 27.13
CA PRO A 449 43.56 88.34 26.58
C PRO A 449 44.84 88.44 27.49
N GLU A 450 46.01 87.84 27.25
CA GLU A 450 47.05 88.20 26.25
C GLU A 450 48.26 87.24 26.47
N GLN A 451 48.57 86.31 25.54
CA GLN A 451 49.60 86.36 24.45
C GLN A 451 50.91 85.68 24.92
N SER A 452 51.67 84.86 24.17
CA SER A 452 51.96 84.63 22.75
C SER A 452 52.81 83.33 22.72
N SER A 453 53.08 82.56 21.68
CA SER A 453 52.80 82.51 20.24
C SER A 453 53.52 81.24 19.73
N VAL A 454 52.87 80.39 18.92
CA VAL A 454 53.20 80.17 17.48
C VAL A 454 54.33 79.14 17.26
N ASP A 455 54.03 77.93 16.75
CA ASP A 455 53.95 77.67 15.29
C ASP A 455 53.47 76.25 14.97
N LEU A 456 52.93 76.12 13.77
CA LEU A 456 52.17 75.01 13.20
C LEU A 456 52.96 74.47 11.99
N GLU A 457 53.20 73.16 11.87
CA GLU A 457 53.18 72.53 10.54
C GLU A 457 53.02 71.01 10.54
N VAL A 458 52.35 70.56 9.49
CA VAL A 458 51.85 69.22 9.18
C VAL A 458 52.75 68.60 8.10
N LEU A 459 53.17 67.34 8.22
CA LEU A 459 53.06 66.32 7.15
C LEU A 459 53.48 64.90 7.58
N ASN A 460 52.58 63.94 7.33
CA ASN A 460 52.75 62.55 6.86
C ASN A 460 54.01 61.73 7.22
N MET A 461 53.83 60.59 7.92
CA MET A 461 53.94 59.22 7.35
C MET A 461 54.00 58.10 8.42
N THR A 462 53.22 57.06 8.16
CA THR A 462 53.40 55.62 8.54
C THR A 462 53.18 55.14 10.00
N PRO A 463 52.62 53.93 10.18
CA PRO A 463 52.01 53.48 11.41
C PRO A 463 52.96 52.60 12.23
N ASN A 464 53.78 53.17 13.14
CA ASN A 464 54.48 52.31 14.11
C ASN A 464 55.03 52.96 15.40
N PRO A 465 54.22 53.72 16.17
CA PRO A 465 54.45 53.77 17.62
C PRO A 465 53.21 53.40 18.45
N ILE A 466 52.08 53.12 17.81
CA ILE A 466 50.84 52.74 18.53
C ILE A 466 50.96 51.31 19.09
N ASN A 467 51.61 50.39 18.37
CA ASN A 467 51.76 49.02 18.84
C ASN A 467 52.63 48.90 20.11
N LYS A 468 53.68 49.72 20.28
CA LYS A 468 54.61 49.60 21.42
C LYS A 468 54.07 50.22 22.73
N VAL A 469 53.31 51.32 22.61
CA VAL A 469 52.66 51.97 23.78
C VAL A 469 51.43 51.20 24.22
N ILE A 470 50.64 50.65 23.27
CA ILE A 470 49.50 49.80 23.61
C ILE A 470 49.98 48.45 24.18
N THR A 471 50.98 47.79 23.58
CA THR A 471 51.49 46.51 24.13
C THR A 471 52.13 46.66 25.51
N SER A 472 52.85 47.76 25.79
CA SER A 472 53.44 47.95 27.13
C SER A 472 52.39 48.27 28.20
N ASN A 473 51.37 49.06 27.89
CA ASN A 473 50.26 49.31 28.83
C ASN A 473 49.37 48.08 29.02
N VAL A 474 49.09 47.33 27.96
CA VAL A 474 48.34 46.07 28.04
C VAL A 474 49.14 45.03 28.84
N HIS A 475 50.45 44.91 28.61
CA HIS A 475 51.30 43.97 29.33
C HIS A 475 51.40 44.33 30.83
N ARG A 476 51.50 45.62 31.17
CA ARG A 476 51.46 46.09 32.57
C ARG A 476 50.11 45.83 33.22
N THR A 477 49.01 46.05 32.50
CA THR A 477 47.64 45.81 32.99
C THR A 477 47.37 44.30 33.18
N ILE A 478 47.88 43.45 32.28
CA ILE A 478 47.80 41.99 32.40
C ILE A 478 48.65 41.47 33.56
N ARG A 479 49.86 42.01 33.74
CA ARG A 479 50.78 41.57 34.80
C ARG A 479 50.25 41.87 36.21
N ASN A 480 49.57 43.01 36.34
CA ASN A 480 48.94 43.48 37.57
C ASN A 480 47.44 43.14 37.63
N PHE A 481 46.97 42.25 36.76
CA PHE A 481 45.56 41.89 36.69
C PHE A 481 45.15 41.15 37.96
N ASN A 482 44.24 41.76 38.71
CA ASN A 482 43.70 41.23 39.95
C ASN A 482 42.16 41.28 39.92
N LEU A 483 41.52 40.12 39.77
CA LEU A 483 40.09 39.90 39.89
C LEU A 483 39.59 40.00 41.34
N PHE A 484 40.49 39.83 42.32
CA PHE A 484 40.19 39.80 43.76
C PHE A 484 41.02 40.87 44.50
N PRO A 485 40.70 42.17 44.34
CA PRO A 485 41.45 43.25 44.97
C PRO A 485 41.35 43.24 46.52
N PRO A 486 42.35 43.77 47.24
CA PRO A 486 42.38 43.82 48.69
C PRO A 486 41.27 44.73 49.26
N ASN A 487 40.71 44.35 50.41
CA ASN A 487 39.64 45.12 51.06
C ASN A 487 40.19 46.39 51.74
N LYS A 488 41.49 46.39 52.11
CA LYS A 488 42.20 47.57 52.63
C LYS A 488 43.18 48.11 51.60
N LYS A 489 43.03 49.39 51.25
CA LYS A 489 44.00 50.11 50.41
C LYS A 489 45.35 50.16 51.15
N ASN A 490 46.41 49.70 50.47
CA ASN A 490 47.79 49.62 50.93
C ASN A 490 48.17 48.40 51.80
N ASP A 491 47.41 47.30 51.76
CA ASP A 491 47.88 46.02 52.27
C ASP A 491 48.61 45.22 51.16
N PRO A 492 49.96 45.19 51.17
CA PRO A 492 50.73 44.51 50.14
C PRO A 492 50.57 42.98 50.17
N GLU A 493 50.12 42.42 51.30
CA GLU A 493 49.91 40.98 51.46
C GLU A 493 48.58 40.55 50.83
N GLU A 494 47.48 41.27 51.12
CA GLU A 494 46.19 41.02 50.48
C GLU A 494 46.24 41.29 48.96
N GLU A 495 46.98 42.30 48.50
CA GLU A 495 47.16 42.57 47.06
C GLU A 495 47.86 41.41 46.35
N ARG A 496 48.89 40.84 46.99
CA ARG A 496 49.63 39.69 46.46
C ARG A 496 48.78 38.43 46.43
N ILE A 497 47.97 38.19 47.47
CA ILE A 497 47.02 37.07 47.55
C ILE A 497 45.97 37.20 46.43
N GLY A 498 45.44 38.39 46.20
CA GLY A 498 44.46 38.66 45.15
C GLY A 498 45.00 38.36 43.74
N ILE A 499 46.22 38.83 43.43
CA ILE A 499 46.88 38.57 42.15
C ILE A 499 47.11 37.05 41.97
N ILE A 500 47.51 36.34 43.03
CA ILE A 500 47.70 34.89 43.00
C ILE A 500 46.37 34.17 42.79
N ALA A 501 45.32 34.55 43.52
CA ALA A 501 43.97 33.97 43.39
C ALA A 501 43.40 34.20 41.99
N THR A 502 43.66 35.35 41.39
CA THR A 502 43.26 35.68 40.01
C THR A 502 43.94 34.78 39.00
N ARG A 503 45.25 34.57 39.15
CA ARG A 503 46.02 33.66 38.31
C ARG A 503 45.54 32.22 38.48
N LEU A 504 45.31 31.78 39.72
CA LEU A 504 44.79 30.46 40.03
C LEU A 504 43.40 30.26 39.41
N TYR A 505 42.50 31.24 39.54
CA TYR A 505 41.16 31.20 38.96
C TYR A 505 41.20 31.10 37.43
N ILE A 506 42.02 31.93 36.77
CA ILE A 506 42.19 31.90 35.32
C ILE A 506 42.77 30.56 34.87
N VAL A 507 43.80 30.06 35.56
CA VAL A 507 44.42 28.76 35.27
C VAL A 507 43.44 27.62 35.48
N LEU A 508 42.71 27.58 36.60
CA LEU A 508 41.70 26.55 36.86
C LEU A 508 40.54 26.60 35.86
N THR A 509 40.12 27.80 35.46
CA THR A 509 39.09 27.97 34.43
C THR A 509 39.58 27.49 33.07
N LEU A 510 40.82 27.84 32.69
CA LEU A 510 41.46 27.33 31.48
C LEU A 510 41.59 25.80 31.52
N ILE A 511 42.04 25.23 32.65
CA ILE A 511 42.12 23.78 32.83
C ILE A 511 40.74 23.14 32.71
N GLY A 512 39.71 23.69 33.35
CA GLY A 512 38.33 23.19 33.26
C GLY A 512 37.78 23.24 31.83
N LEU A 513 38.03 24.33 31.11
CA LEU A 513 37.69 24.45 29.69
C LEU A 513 38.48 23.48 28.82
N THR A 514 39.75 23.24 29.15
CA THR A 514 40.62 22.30 28.43
C THR A 514 40.15 20.86 28.66
N VAL A 515 39.81 20.49 29.89
CA VAL A 515 39.25 19.17 30.25
C VAL A 515 37.91 18.96 29.55
N LEU A 516 37.04 19.96 29.53
CA LEU A 516 35.75 19.90 28.81
C LEU A 516 35.97 19.76 27.29
N GLY A 517 36.93 20.52 26.73
CA GLY A 517 37.37 20.41 25.34
C GLY A 517 37.93 19.02 25.02
N PHE A 518 38.74 18.46 25.90
CA PHE A 518 39.32 17.13 25.75
C PHE A 518 38.27 16.03 25.87
N TYR A 519 37.33 16.15 26.81
CA TYR A 519 36.18 15.24 26.95
C TYR A 519 35.28 15.25 25.71
N THR A 520 34.96 16.44 25.21
CA THR A 520 34.18 16.60 23.97
C THR A 520 34.92 16.08 22.74
N PHE A 521 36.25 16.18 22.71
CA PHE A 521 37.09 15.62 21.65
C PHE A 521 37.20 14.09 21.70
N LEU A 522 37.37 13.52 22.89
CA LEU A 522 37.48 12.07 23.12
C LEU A 522 36.14 11.33 23.00
N SER A 523 35.02 12.04 23.06
CA SER A 523 33.70 11.44 22.91
C SER A 523 33.56 10.87 21.50
N THR A 524 33.66 9.55 21.38
CA THR A 524 33.50 8.84 20.11
C THR A 524 32.08 9.01 19.63
N ARG A 525 31.91 9.78 18.55
CA ARG A 525 30.61 9.98 17.91
C ARG A 525 30.50 9.05 16.72
N SER A 526 29.48 8.19 16.71
CA SER A 526 29.11 7.48 15.48
C SER A 526 28.75 8.50 14.41
N GLN A 527 29.53 8.56 13.34
CA GLN A 527 29.24 9.40 12.19
C GLN A 527 28.65 8.53 11.08
N THR A 528 27.45 8.91 10.62
CA THR A 528 26.84 8.32 9.43
C THR A 528 27.33 9.09 8.22
N HIS A 529 28.18 8.48 7.40
CA HIS A 529 28.58 9.05 6.12
C HIS A 529 27.49 8.74 5.08
N THR A 530 26.83 9.78 4.57
CA THR A 530 25.74 9.63 3.60
C THR A 530 26.25 10.01 2.21
N GLU A 531 26.48 9.00 1.37
CA GLU A 531 26.74 9.22 -0.05
C GLU A 531 25.42 9.37 -0.80
N LYS A 532 25.24 10.48 -1.52
CA LYS A 532 24.02 10.70 -2.33
C LYS A 532 24.21 10.07 -3.70
N SER A 533 23.27 9.22 -4.09
CA SER A 533 23.22 8.58 -5.43
C SER A 533 24.53 7.86 -5.82
N PRO A 534 24.96 6.83 -5.05
CA PRO A 534 26.19 6.11 -5.34
C PRO A 534 26.14 5.42 -6.70
N SER A 535 27.28 5.36 -7.40
CA SER A 535 27.41 4.54 -8.61
C SER A 535 27.37 3.05 -8.26
N LEU A 536 27.03 2.19 -9.23
CA LEU A 536 27.03 0.74 -9.03
C LEU A 536 28.40 0.23 -8.55
N SER A 537 29.49 0.71 -9.13
CA SER A 537 30.85 0.33 -8.72
C SER A 537 31.15 0.74 -7.28
N LYS A 538 30.76 1.95 -6.87
CA LYS A 538 30.99 2.42 -5.51
C LYS A 538 30.16 1.67 -4.48
N PHE A 539 28.92 1.34 -4.83
CA PHE A 539 28.07 0.50 -4.00
C PHE A 539 28.67 -0.90 -3.81
N GLU A 540 29.11 -1.56 -4.88
CA GLU A 540 29.74 -2.89 -4.81
C GLU A 540 31.03 -2.88 -3.97
N GLU A 541 31.85 -1.85 -4.12
CA GLU A 541 33.05 -1.64 -3.29
C GLU A 541 32.69 -1.54 -1.81
N LEU A 542 31.77 -0.63 -1.44
CA LEU A 542 31.36 -0.45 -0.05
C LEU A 542 30.66 -1.68 0.53
N TYR A 543 29.87 -2.37 -0.29
CA TYR A 543 29.20 -3.61 0.09
C TYR A 543 30.22 -4.71 0.41
N SER A 544 31.30 -4.82 -0.38
CA SER A 544 32.36 -5.79 -0.14
C SER A 544 33.13 -5.55 1.18
N ILE A 545 33.23 -4.29 1.62
CA ILE A 545 33.99 -3.92 2.83
C ILE A 545 33.10 -3.93 4.09
N GLN A 546 31.86 -3.44 4.00
CA GLN A 546 30.99 -3.19 5.17
C GLN A 546 29.54 -3.69 5.00
N SER A 547 29.34 -4.85 4.39
CA SER A 547 28.01 -5.43 4.12
C SER A 547 27.03 -5.41 5.32
N SER A 548 27.51 -5.63 6.55
CA SER A 548 26.67 -5.73 7.75
C SER A 548 26.18 -4.38 8.31
N LYS A 549 26.85 -3.27 7.98
CA LYS A 549 26.53 -1.92 8.46
C LYS A 549 26.06 -0.98 7.35
N LEU A 550 26.26 -1.38 6.09
CA LEU A 550 25.84 -0.60 4.92
C LEU A 550 24.33 -0.65 4.76
N SER A 551 23.69 0.52 4.82
CA SER A 551 22.30 0.69 4.45
C SER A 551 22.24 1.54 3.19
N CYS A 552 21.84 0.93 2.07
CA CYS A 552 21.64 1.60 0.80
C CYS A 552 20.15 1.56 0.43
N PRO A 553 19.31 2.38 1.08
CA PRO A 553 17.88 2.34 0.85
C PRO A 553 17.54 2.78 -0.58
N CYS A 554 16.63 2.05 -1.21
CA CYS A 554 16.20 2.36 -2.58
C CYS A 554 15.27 3.59 -2.59
N SER A 555 15.40 4.45 -3.60
CA SER A 555 14.43 5.52 -3.87
C SER A 555 13.06 4.95 -4.31
N SER A 556 13.08 3.80 -4.99
CA SER A 556 11.90 3.02 -5.34
C SER A 556 12.02 1.60 -4.80
N LEU A 557 11.07 1.19 -3.97
CA LEU A 557 11.06 -0.12 -3.30
C LEU A 557 10.68 -1.26 -4.24
N SER A 558 10.24 -0.94 -5.45
CA SER A 558 9.73 -1.94 -6.37
C SER A 558 10.04 -1.58 -7.81
N MET A 559 10.49 -2.57 -8.58
CA MET A 559 10.79 -2.40 -10.00
C MET A 559 10.09 -3.49 -10.80
N SER A 560 9.43 -3.10 -11.89
CA SER A 560 8.75 -4.02 -12.79
C SER A 560 9.73 -4.99 -13.44
N TYR A 561 9.36 -6.27 -13.55
CA TYR A 561 10.15 -7.28 -14.24
C TYR A 561 10.38 -6.92 -15.71
N GLY A 562 9.46 -6.19 -16.34
CA GLY A 562 9.65 -5.70 -17.72
C GLY A 562 10.86 -4.78 -17.91
N ARG A 563 11.39 -4.15 -16.84
CA ARG A 563 12.62 -3.34 -16.91
C ARG A 563 13.90 -4.16 -16.81
N ILE A 564 13.83 -5.37 -16.27
CA ILE A 564 15.01 -6.19 -15.96
C ILE A 564 15.03 -7.55 -16.68
N MET A 565 13.94 -7.95 -17.31
CA MET A 565 13.79 -9.23 -18.00
C MET A 565 12.98 -9.07 -19.29
N SER A 566 13.38 -9.81 -20.32
CA SER A 566 12.64 -9.94 -21.58
C SER A 566 12.29 -11.41 -21.85
N LEU A 567 11.08 -11.63 -22.35
CA LEU A 567 10.55 -12.94 -22.74
C LEU A 567 9.90 -12.81 -24.12
N SER A 568 10.22 -13.75 -25.01
CA SER A 568 9.63 -13.86 -26.35
C SER A 568 9.04 -15.27 -26.54
N PRO A 569 7.72 -15.41 -26.72
CA PRO A 569 7.08 -16.71 -26.92
C PRO A 569 7.33 -17.21 -28.35
N ARG A 570 7.33 -18.53 -28.52
CA ARG A 570 7.28 -19.20 -29.84
C ARG A 570 6.02 -20.03 -29.88
N TYR A 571 5.16 -19.76 -30.86
CA TYR A 571 3.90 -20.49 -31.05
C TYR A 571 4.12 -21.73 -31.92
N HIS A 572 3.19 -22.67 -31.84
CA HIS A 572 3.21 -23.86 -32.68
C HIS A 572 3.06 -23.48 -34.17
N SER A 573 3.72 -24.21 -35.07
CA SER A 573 3.75 -23.90 -36.51
C SER A 573 2.38 -23.85 -37.17
N ILE A 574 1.39 -24.55 -36.60
CA ILE A 574 0.00 -24.51 -37.06
C ILE A 574 -0.59 -23.09 -37.08
N CYS A 575 -0.20 -22.24 -36.13
CA CYS A 575 -0.70 -20.87 -35.99
C CYS A 575 -0.07 -19.86 -36.96
N SER A 576 0.85 -20.34 -37.79
CA SER A 576 1.49 -19.60 -38.88
C SER A 576 1.48 -20.44 -40.16
N SER A 577 0.56 -21.41 -40.25
CA SER A 577 0.47 -22.31 -41.39
C SER A 577 -0.58 -21.83 -42.38
N ASP A 578 -0.41 -22.27 -43.61
CA ASP A 578 -1.35 -22.10 -44.72
C ASP A 578 -2.79 -22.57 -44.41
N TYR A 579 -2.96 -23.48 -43.45
CA TYR A 579 -4.27 -24.01 -43.06
C TYR A 579 -5.21 -22.99 -42.42
N LEU A 580 -4.70 -21.80 -42.07
CA LEU A 580 -5.48 -20.71 -41.48
C LEU A 580 -5.77 -19.57 -42.46
N GLU A 581 -5.22 -19.66 -43.67
CA GLU A 581 -5.35 -18.63 -44.70
C GLU A 581 -6.67 -18.79 -45.47
N ASP A 582 -7.24 -17.66 -45.90
CA ASP A 582 -8.55 -17.64 -46.58
C ASP A 582 -8.56 -18.48 -47.85
N TYR A 583 -7.42 -18.61 -48.54
CA TYR A 583 -7.32 -19.45 -49.74
C TYR A 583 -7.51 -20.94 -49.43
N TRP A 584 -6.94 -21.44 -48.32
CA TRP A 584 -7.15 -22.83 -47.87
C TRP A 584 -8.59 -23.05 -47.46
N LEU A 585 -9.15 -22.10 -46.70
CA LEU A 585 -10.55 -22.15 -46.27
C LEU A 585 -11.51 -22.15 -47.46
N SER A 586 -11.14 -21.47 -48.55
CA SER A 586 -11.96 -21.41 -49.77
C SER A 586 -12.09 -22.74 -50.52
N TYR A 587 -11.29 -23.77 -50.20
CA TYR A 587 -11.47 -25.12 -50.76
C TYR A 587 -12.65 -25.88 -50.14
N PHE A 588 -13.08 -25.48 -48.94
CA PHE A 588 -14.27 -26.04 -48.30
C PHE A 588 -15.52 -25.34 -48.88
N GLY A 589 -16.58 -26.11 -49.13
CA GLY A 589 -17.81 -25.60 -49.75
C GLY A 589 -17.74 -25.37 -51.27
N ARG A 590 -16.57 -25.45 -51.92
CA ARG A 590 -16.47 -25.56 -53.38
C ARG A 590 -16.82 -26.98 -53.82
N ILE A 591 -18.10 -27.21 -54.02
CA ILE A 591 -18.60 -28.38 -54.73
C ILE A 591 -18.83 -27.93 -56.18
N GLU A 592 -17.76 -27.74 -56.95
CA GLU A 592 -17.84 -28.00 -58.39
C GLU A 592 -17.55 -29.49 -58.55
N ILE A 593 -18.56 -30.32 -58.25
CA ILE A 593 -18.53 -31.73 -58.58
C ILE A 593 -19.45 -31.89 -59.79
N ASP A 594 -18.86 -31.76 -60.96
CA ASP A 594 -19.48 -32.04 -62.25
C ASP A 594 -19.54 -33.56 -62.48
N VAL A 595 -20.13 -34.29 -61.52
CA VAL A 595 -20.30 -35.74 -61.57
C VAL A 595 -21.64 -36.09 -60.90
N GLU A 596 -22.61 -36.47 -61.71
CA GLU A 596 -24.04 -36.71 -61.40
C GLU A 596 -24.37 -37.70 -60.25
N SER A 597 -23.44 -38.21 -59.44
CA SER A 597 -23.78 -39.30 -58.51
C SER A 597 -22.93 -39.50 -57.24
N ILE A 598 -22.12 -38.54 -56.79
CA ILE A 598 -21.42 -38.72 -55.50
C ILE A 598 -22.30 -38.29 -54.32
N GLN A 599 -22.74 -39.29 -53.55
CA GLN A 599 -23.38 -39.11 -52.25
C GLN A 599 -22.38 -38.54 -51.25
N ILE A 600 -22.51 -37.26 -50.93
CA ILE A 600 -21.76 -36.69 -49.81
C ILE A 600 -22.46 -37.16 -48.53
N LEU A 601 -21.81 -38.06 -47.80
CA LEU A 601 -22.28 -38.48 -46.49
C LEU A 601 -22.32 -37.25 -45.57
N SER A 602 -23.29 -37.18 -44.66
CA SER A 602 -23.38 -36.07 -43.70
C SER A 602 -22.18 -35.93 -42.74
N THR A 603 -21.30 -36.92 -42.73
CA THR A 603 -20.03 -36.93 -42.01
C THR A 603 -18.85 -36.51 -42.88
N ASP A 604 -19.08 -36.09 -44.13
CA ASP A 604 -18.03 -35.66 -45.04
C ASP A 604 -17.36 -34.41 -44.49
N PHE A 605 -16.05 -34.53 -44.31
CA PHE A 605 -15.23 -33.46 -43.77
C PHE A 605 -15.33 -32.19 -44.61
N ARG A 606 -15.57 -32.26 -45.93
CA ARG A 606 -15.67 -31.06 -46.78
C ARG A 606 -16.83 -30.14 -46.41
N LEU A 607 -17.88 -30.68 -45.78
CA LEU A 607 -19.04 -29.93 -45.30
C LEU A 607 -18.79 -29.19 -43.98
N SER A 608 -17.79 -29.62 -43.20
CA SER A 608 -17.50 -29.10 -41.85
C SER A 608 -16.06 -28.62 -41.66
N GLY A 609 -15.19 -28.87 -42.63
CA GLY A 609 -13.76 -28.62 -42.58
C GLY A 609 -13.44 -27.14 -42.43
N GLN A 610 -14.18 -26.28 -43.13
CA GLN A 610 -14.08 -24.83 -42.96
C GLN A 610 -14.27 -24.46 -41.49
N SER A 611 -15.34 -24.93 -40.85
CA SER A 611 -15.64 -24.67 -39.45
C SER A 611 -14.55 -25.18 -38.49
N PHE A 612 -13.90 -26.30 -38.80
CA PHE A 612 -12.79 -26.81 -38.00
C PHE A 612 -11.52 -25.96 -38.12
N PHE A 613 -11.17 -25.51 -39.32
CA PHE A 613 -10.00 -24.66 -39.53
C PHE A 613 -10.25 -23.22 -39.08
N ASP A 614 -11.47 -22.71 -39.20
CA ASP A 614 -11.88 -21.43 -38.60
C ASP A 614 -11.80 -21.48 -37.07
N LEU A 615 -12.27 -22.58 -36.45
CA LEU A 615 -12.06 -22.80 -35.01
C LEU A 615 -10.57 -22.80 -34.64
N LEU A 616 -9.73 -23.47 -35.44
CA LEU A 616 -8.29 -23.52 -35.22
C LEU A 616 -7.64 -22.13 -35.34
N ARG A 617 -8.07 -21.31 -36.30
CA ARG A 617 -7.65 -19.91 -36.46
C ARG A 617 -7.96 -19.11 -35.20
N VAL A 618 -9.20 -19.20 -34.72
CA VAL A 618 -9.63 -18.51 -33.49
C VAL A 618 -8.85 -19.00 -32.27
N LEU A 619 -8.59 -20.30 -32.14
CA LEU A 619 -7.77 -20.85 -31.04
C LEU A 619 -6.34 -20.31 -31.06
N CYS A 620 -5.75 -20.15 -32.25
CA CYS A 620 -4.42 -19.57 -32.40
C CYS A 620 -4.39 -18.07 -32.04
N GLU A 621 -5.41 -17.30 -32.42
CA GLU A 621 -5.56 -15.90 -32.02
C GLU A 621 -5.72 -15.75 -30.50
N ILE A 622 -6.63 -16.52 -29.90
CA ILE A 622 -6.86 -16.53 -28.45
C ILE A 622 -5.59 -16.94 -27.70
N SER A 623 -4.86 -17.93 -28.21
CA SER A 623 -3.58 -18.36 -27.60
C SER A 623 -2.56 -17.21 -27.59
N ARG A 624 -2.48 -16.45 -28.69
CA ARG A 624 -1.59 -15.29 -28.80
C ARG A 624 -1.98 -14.20 -27.82
N GLU A 625 -3.25 -13.84 -27.79
CA GLU A 625 -3.78 -12.83 -26.88
C GLU A 625 -3.59 -13.23 -25.41
N THR A 626 -3.87 -14.49 -25.08
CA THR A 626 -3.70 -15.04 -23.72
C THR A 626 -2.24 -14.95 -23.27
N VAL A 627 -1.29 -15.36 -24.12
CA VAL A 627 0.14 -15.27 -23.81
C VAL A 627 0.59 -13.81 -23.71
N GLU A 628 0.14 -12.92 -24.59
CA GLU A 628 0.45 -11.49 -24.50
C GLU A 628 -0.10 -10.85 -23.23
N ASN A 629 -1.32 -11.20 -22.84
CA ASN A 629 -1.93 -10.77 -21.59
C ASN A 629 -1.13 -11.28 -20.38
N ALA A 630 -0.75 -12.56 -20.37
CA ALA A 630 0.09 -13.15 -19.33
C ALA A 630 1.47 -12.47 -19.27
N LEU A 631 2.09 -12.15 -20.41
CA LEU A 631 3.34 -11.40 -20.47
C LEU A 631 3.17 -9.97 -19.96
N ARG A 632 2.03 -9.32 -20.21
CA ARG A 632 1.72 -8.00 -19.65
C ARG A 632 1.64 -8.04 -18.13
N VAL A 633 0.99 -9.07 -17.57
CA VAL A 633 0.93 -9.32 -16.12
C VAL A 633 2.31 -9.64 -15.55
N PHE A 634 3.08 -10.52 -16.21
CA PHE A 634 4.44 -10.82 -15.79
C PHE A 634 5.31 -9.55 -15.78
N ARG A 635 5.20 -8.70 -16.80
CA ARG A 635 5.92 -7.43 -16.85
C ARG A 635 5.43 -6.44 -15.78
N SER A 636 4.17 -6.50 -15.35
CA SER A 636 3.67 -5.63 -14.27
C SER A 636 4.09 -6.11 -12.88
N ASN A 637 4.35 -7.41 -12.70
CA ASN A 637 4.94 -7.96 -11.47
C ASN A 637 6.25 -7.25 -11.13
N ARG A 638 6.54 -7.15 -9.83
CA ARG A 638 7.61 -6.29 -9.32
C ARG A 638 8.59 -7.05 -8.44
N LEU A 639 9.87 -6.84 -8.68
CA LEU A 639 10.92 -7.13 -7.70
C LEU A 639 10.83 -6.10 -6.57
N VAL A 640 10.75 -6.55 -5.32
CA VAL A 640 10.65 -5.68 -4.15
C VAL A 640 11.91 -5.81 -3.31
N THR A 641 12.56 -4.67 -3.03
CA THR A 641 13.72 -4.65 -2.14
C THR A 641 13.80 -3.31 -1.40
N MET A 642 14.12 -3.38 -0.11
CA MET A 642 14.33 -2.20 0.74
C MET A 642 15.68 -1.55 0.49
N ASN A 643 16.70 -2.37 0.24
CA ASN A 643 18.07 -1.95 -0.01
C ASN A 643 18.52 -2.40 -1.39
N SER A 644 19.49 -1.69 -1.96
CA SER A 644 20.12 -2.11 -3.21
C SER A 644 20.71 -3.51 -3.05
N LEU A 645 20.50 -4.36 -4.06
CA LEU A 645 21.07 -5.71 -4.10
C LEU A 645 22.44 -5.65 -4.77
N SER A 646 23.42 -6.35 -4.21
CA SER A 646 24.69 -6.61 -4.93
C SER A 646 24.43 -7.51 -6.14
N ARG A 647 25.36 -7.51 -7.10
CA ARG A 647 25.30 -8.39 -8.28
C ARG A 647 25.14 -9.85 -7.90
N SER A 648 25.90 -10.34 -6.91
CA SER A 648 25.81 -11.73 -6.46
C SER A 648 24.40 -12.06 -5.96
N HIS A 649 23.83 -11.24 -5.08
CA HIS A 649 22.49 -11.46 -4.54
C HIS A 649 21.38 -11.29 -5.59
N PHE A 650 21.55 -10.39 -6.56
CA PHE A 650 20.61 -10.24 -7.67
C PHE A 650 20.57 -11.49 -8.57
N TYR A 651 21.73 -12.11 -8.82
CA TYR A 651 21.77 -13.36 -9.60
C TYR A 651 21.30 -14.58 -8.80
N GLU A 652 21.53 -14.61 -7.47
CA GLU A 652 20.99 -15.65 -6.58
C GLU A 652 19.46 -15.59 -6.42
N THR A 653 18.83 -14.44 -6.65
CA THR A 653 17.36 -14.31 -6.66
C THR A 653 16.73 -14.78 -7.99
N ARG A 654 17.55 -15.12 -8.99
CA ARG A 654 17.13 -15.59 -10.33
C ARG A 654 16.49 -17.00 -10.38
N PRO A 655 16.85 -18.00 -9.54
CA PRO A 655 16.18 -19.30 -9.49
C PRO A 655 14.72 -19.20 -9.04
N GLY A 656 14.38 -18.29 -8.12
CA GLY A 656 12.99 -17.99 -7.76
C GLY A 656 12.17 -17.44 -8.94
N LEU A 657 12.83 -16.72 -9.86
CA LEU A 657 12.24 -16.23 -11.11
C LEU A 657 12.10 -17.32 -12.20
N LYS A 658 12.87 -18.42 -12.13
CA LYS A 658 12.69 -19.60 -12.99
C LYS A 658 11.48 -20.44 -12.58
N HIS A 659 11.08 -20.44 -11.30
CA HIS A 659 9.91 -21.19 -10.84
C HIS A 659 8.61 -20.67 -11.47
N ASN A 660 8.48 -19.35 -11.65
CA ASN A 660 7.37 -18.73 -12.40
C ASN A 660 7.32 -19.13 -13.89
N ARG A 661 8.46 -19.54 -14.48
CA ARG A 661 8.51 -20.09 -15.84
C ARG A 661 7.87 -21.48 -15.90
N ASN A 662 7.95 -22.25 -14.82
CA ASN A 662 7.29 -23.54 -14.70
C ASN A 662 5.79 -23.37 -14.42
N GLU A 663 5.35 -22.34 -13.71
CA GLU A 663 3.91 -22.05 -13.55
C GLU A 663 3.24 -21.60 -14.85
N THR A 664 3.93 -20.80 -15.69
CA THR A 664 3.43 -20.49 -17.06
C THR A 664 3.52 -21.71 -17.98
N SER A 665 4.49 -22.59 -17.75
CA SER A 665 4.55 -23.88 -18.45
C SER A 665 3.49 -24.86 -17.95
N GLU A 666 3.05 -24.83 -16.69
CA GLU A 666 1.95 -25.63 -16.13
C GLU A 666 0.58 -25.11 -16.61
N LEU A 667 0.38 -23.79 -16.73
CA LEU A 667 -0.78 -23.20 -17.40
C LEU A 667 -0.90 -23.66 -18.86
N VAL A 668 0.21 -24.02 -19.51
CA VAL A 668 0.24 -24.58 -20.88
C VAL A 668 0.29 -26.13 -20.88
N LEU A 669 0.84 -26.77 -19.82
CA LEU A 669 0.92 -28.23 -19.68
C LEU A 669 -0.39 -28.87 -19.21
N MET A 670 -1.30 -28.11 -18.60
CA MET A 670 -2.64 -28.58 -18.24
C MET A 670 -3.49 -28.96 -19.48
N ALA A 671 -3.08 -28.56 -20.69
CA ALA A 671 -3.63 -29.07 -21.95
C ALA A 671 -3.14 -30.49 -22.33
N LYS A 672 -2.26 -31.11 -21.52
CA LYS A 672 -1.64 -32.42 -21.79
C LYS A 672 -2.10 -33.56 -20.88
N LEU A 673 -3.15 -33.37 -20.08
CA LEU A 673 -3.78 -34.43 -19.30
C LEU A 673 -5.24 -34.64 -19.72
N ASP A 674 -5.42 -35.27 -20.88
CA ASP A 674 -6.47 -36.27 -21.08
C ASP A 674 -5.95 -37.26 -22.14
N ARG A 675 -5.34 -38.34 -21.64
CA ARG A 675 -5.24 -39.64 -22.32
C ARG A 675 -6.04 -40.62 -21.50
#